data_AF-A0A1T5EH29-F1
#
_entry.id   AF-A0A1T5EH29-F1
#
_cell.length_a   1.000
_cell.length_b   1.000
_cell.length_c   1.000
_cell.angle_alpha   90.00
_cell.angle_beta   90.00
_cell.angle_gamma   90.00
#
_symmetry.space_group_name_H-M   'P 1'
#
loop_
_entity.id
_entity.type
_entity.pdbx_description
1 polymer ?
#
loop_
_entity_poly.entity_id
_entity_poly.type
_entity_poly.pdbx_seq_one_letter_code
_entity_poly.pdbx_strand_id
1 'polypeptide(L)'
;MKTLLSTIMVCFLAIPGIAQTTSTVNIIFRGITKTTNNYEVRIDDRRYFSNTNTNNSATVYKIAVNNILTGNRALKVYKLRNNSIATNASTQNTLIYSNNFVLREGYEMNITVRANGSVAFSEDMSEGMNPGTSAPMATVAFNNLKQSIQAQNSQAVRAERVRDAFINTNNHFTSAQVRQLLVMVTSESDKLDLAKLAYSTVTDPQNYAAIGNIFTSTSRRNEFAAYVQAKGDVTADPATRVAITDANFNTLVTNVKNKWSQSLKGEAIREALVNSNYYYTSTQVRQLMGLVSSETDRMDLIKLAYPVVSDTNNFPGLYDVFASTANRTEFNEFVVAKGGVAVNTGVRTLITSSNFNILMQNIQAKWSQALKTEAVRDAFVNTNNYYTTTQVRQLLGAVTSETDRMELVKLSYPAVSDVNNFGTLYDVFASTANRTEFNDFVISKGGVVVNTGVKAQMSAANFNILMNNIQAKYSQALKTDAVRDVFINTNNYFSTAQIRQLLTVVTSEYDRLELAKQSFRSVMDPAVFYQLGDLFTNATYRTEFNNYASAQTGVSANAGVRTPMSNSDFSVLVLTVRSNLLQLLKVQAERDIFANPNNFFTTAQVKQLIGLINSEPNRLELAKLSYRSITDPANFTQLNDLFKLQASKDELAAYVNTYQVAGN
;
A
#
# COMPACT_ATOMS: atom_id res chain seq x y z
N MET A 1 3.02 -38.19 -42.93
CA MET A 1 2.23 -36.99 -43.23
C MET A 1 2.71 -35.85 -42.33
N LYS A 2 3.06 -34.71 -42.93
CA LYS A 2 3.04 -33.33 -42.39
C LYS A 2 3.91 -32.99 -41.15
N THR A 3 5.08 -32.41 -41.46
CA THR A 3 5.66 -31.14 -40.94
C THR A 3 5.43 -30.73 -39.49
N LEU A 4 6.52 -30.51 -38.75
CA LEU A 4 6.60 -29.38 -37.82
C LEU A 4 8.04 -28.86 -37.66
N LEU A 5 8.17 -27.56 -37.90
CA LEU A 5 9.30 -26.67 -37.64
C LEU A 5 9.86 -26.86 -36.23
N SER A 6 11.19 -26.93 -36.10
CA SER A 6 11.89 -26.65 -34.84
C SER A 6 12.84 -25.48 -35.08
N THR A 7 12.45 -24.31 -34.59
CA THR A 7 13.28 -23.10 -34.54
C THR A 7 14.02 -23.13 -33.20
N ILE A 8 15.32 -23.42 -33.23
CA ILE A 8 16.20 -23.30 -32.06
C ILE A 8 16.55 -21.81 -31.89
N MET A 9 15.97 -21.20 -30.85
CA MET A 9 16.32 -19.88 -30.35
C MET A 9 17.57 -20.03 -29.48
N VAL A 10 18.74 -19.68 -30.02
CA VAL A 10 19.99 -19.60 -29.25
C VAL A 10 20.01 -18.27 -28.49
N CYS A 11 19.74 -18.33 -27.19
CA CYS A 11 19.98 -17.22 -26.27
C CYS A 11 21.50 -17.03 -26.10
N PHE A 12 22.05 -15.99 -26.72
CA PHE A 12 23.35 -15.44 -26.31
C PHE A 12 23.18 -14.77 -24.94
N LEU A 13 23.67 -15.42 -23.89
CA LEU A 13 24.02 -14.74 -22.64
C LEU A 13 25.22 -13.83 -22.94
N ALA A 14 24.95 -12.55 -23.23
CA ALA A 14 25.97 -11.52 -23.18
C ALA A 14 26.35 -11.31 -21.71
N ILE A 15 27.47 -11.89 -21.30
CA ILE A 15 28.14 -11.50 -20.06
C ILE A 15 28.52 -10.03 -20.22
N PRO A 16 28.05 -9.09 -19.37
CA PRO A 16 28.55 -7.73 -19.41
C PRO A 16 30.04 -7.77 -19.06
N GLY A 17 30.89 -7.41 -20.03
CA GLY A 17 32.30 -7.17 -19.78
C GLY A 17 32.44 -6.06 -18.76
N ILE A 18 33.01 -6.37 -17.60
CA ILE A 18 33.37 -5.38 -16.59
C ILE A 18 34.35 -4.43 -17.27
N ALA A 19 33.96 -3.15 -17.42
CA ALA A 19 34.86 -2.12 -17.90
C ALA A 19 36.02 -2.00 -16.90
N GLN A 20 37.22 -2.40 -17.32
CA GLN A 20 38.40 -2.27 -16.46
C GLN A 20 38.81 -0.80 -16.42
N THR A 21 38.67 -0.18 -15.26
CA THR A 21 39.09 1.21 -15.04
C THR A 21 40.62 1.28 -14.90
N THR A 22 41.23 2.38 -15.31
CA THR A 22 42.68 2.60 -15.16
C THR A 22 42.95 3.78 -14.24
N SER A 23 44.04 3.74 -13.47
CA SER A 23 44.52 4.83 -12.63
C SER A 23 46.02 5.09 -12.86
N THR A 24 46.56 6.10 -12.16
CA THR A 24 47.96 6.53 -12.23
C THR A 24 48.75 6.03 -11.03
N VAL A 25 49.97 5.55 -11.30
CA VAL A 25 50.96 5.19 -10.28
C VAL A 25 52.15 6.12 -10.36
N ASN A 26 52.42 6.83 -9.29
CA ASN A 26 53.51 7.77 -9.15
C ASN A 26 54.70 7.06 -8.49
N ILE A 27 55.77 6.81 -9.24
CA ILE A 27 57.02 6.25 -8.70
C ILE A 27 57.91 7.39 -8.24
N ILE A 28 58.20 7.47 -6.94
CA ILE A 28 58.94 8.56 -6.32
C ILE A 28 60.27 8.03 -5.79
N PHE A 29 61.38 8.47 -6.37
CA PHE A 29 62.72 8.19 -5.87
C PHE A 29 63.15 9.32 -4.93
N ARG A 30 63.35 9.01 -3.64
CA ARG A 30 63.76 10.00 -2.61
C ARG A 30 65.19 9.75 -2.13
N GLY A 31 66.01 10.79 -2.18
CA GLY A 31 67.41 10.77 -1.75
C GLY A 31 68.35 10.02 -2.71
N ILE A 32 67.90 9.73 -3.93
CA ILE A 32 68.66 8.98 -4.94
C ILE A 32 69.18 9.98 -5.98
N THR A 33 70.48 9.94 -6.27
CA THR A 33 71.12 10.82 -7.27
C THR A 33 71.65 9.99 -8.43
N LYS A 34 72.01 10.62 -9.57
CA LYS A 34 72.57 9.90 -10.72
C LYS A 34 73.79 9.02 -10.36
N THR A 35 74.56 9.41 -9.34
CA THR A 35 75.82 8.75 -8.96
C THR A 35 75.67 7.77 -7.79
N THR A 36 74.54 7.72 -7.09
CA THR A 36 74.39 6.90 -5.87
C THR A 36 73.11 6.06 -5.86
N ASN A 37 73.26 4.75 -5.68
CA ASN A 37 72.19 3.76 -5.43
C ASN A 37 70.98 3.89 -6.37
N ASN A 38 71.18 3.60 -7.66
CA ASN A 38 70.09 3.60 -8.62
C ASN A 38 69.20 2.35 -8.51
N TYR A 39 67.91 2.52 -8.81
CA TYR A 39 66.90 1.47 -8.73
C TYR A 39 66.09 1.34 -10.02
N GLU A 40 65.66 0.11 -10.29
CA GLU A 40 64.70 -0.26 -11.32
C GLU A 40 63.42 -0.71 -10.62
N VAL A 41 62.31 -0.05 -10.92
CA VAL A 41 60.97 -0.40 -10.45
C VAL A 41 60.22 -1.07 -11.59
N ARG A 42 59.61 -2.22 -11.32
CA ARG A 42 58.72 -2.92 -12.25
C ARG A 42 57.29 -2.95 -11.73
N ILE A 43 56.36 -2.50 -12.56
CA ILE A 43 54.91 -2.62 -12.33
C ILE A 43 54.36 -3.44 -13.49
N ASP A 44 53.77 -4.61 -13.19
CA ASP A 44 53.28 -5.56 -14.20
C ASP A 44 54.33 -5.79 -15.33
N ASP A 45 55.58 -6.01 -14.91
CA ASP A 45 56.78 -6.20 -15.75
C ASP A 45 57.22 -5.02 -16.64
N ARG A 46 56.52 -3.87 -16.60
CA ARG A 46 57.00 -2.62 -17.21
C ARG A 46 58.07 -1.97 -16.34
N ARG A 47 59.19 -1.56 -16.93
CA ARG A 47 60.42 -1.12 -16.23
C ARG A 47 60.55 0.40 -16.17
N TYR A 48 60.89 0.93 -15.00
CA TYR A 48 61.12 2.36 -14.73
C TYR A 48 62.41 2.55 -13.93
N PHE A 49 63.25 3.53 -14.28
CA PHE A 49 64.60 3.65 -13.72
C PHE A 49 64.84 5.02 -13.06
N SER A 50 65.48 5.02 -11.90
CA SER A 50 65.81 6.24 -11.15
C SER A 50 66.85 7.13 -11.81
N ASN A 51 67.77 6.57 -12.61
CA ASN A 51 68.86 7.29 -13.28
C ASN A 51 68.43 8.01 -14.58
N THR A 52 67.14 8.02 -14.91
CA THR A 52 66.59 8.76 -16.05
C THR A 52 66.38 10.25 -15.78
N ASN A 53 66.48 10.68 -14.52
CA ASN A 53 66.34 12.09 -14.16
C ASN A 53 67.46 12.94 -14.79
N THR A 54 67.14 14.00 -15.53
CA THR A 54 68.14 14.89 -16.14
C THR A 54 68.76 15.89 -15.16
N ASN A 55 68.12 16.15 -14.00
CA ASN A 55 68.52 17.16 -13.03
C ASN A 55 69.37 16.58 -11.88
N ASN A 56 70.63 17.01 -11.76
CA ASN A 56 71.60 16.48 -10.79
C ASN A 56 71.33 16.87 -9.31
N SER A 57 70.39 17.78 -9.04
CA SER A 57 70.19 18.37 -7.71
C SER A 57 68.86 18.02 -7.04
N ALA A 58 67.97 17.28 -7.70
CA ALA A 58 66.66 16.96 -7.14
C ALA A 58 66.78 15.85 -6.09
N THR A 59 66.52 16.18 -4.81
CA THR A 59 66.42 15.22 -3.70
C THR A 59 65.21 14.28 -3.82
N VAL A 60 64.29 14.58 -4.74
CA VAL A 60 63.10 13.80 -5.07
C VAL A 60 62.89 13.79 -6.59
N TYR A 61 62.73 12.62 -7.19
CA TYR A 61 62.41 12.43 -8.61
C TYR A 61 61.14 11.60 -8.76
N LYS A 62 60.18 12.06 -9.58
CA LYS A 62 58.87 11.41 -9.77
C LYS A 62 58.69 10.97 -11.22
N ILE A 63 58.26 9.73 -11.42
CA ILE A 63 57.80 9.18 -12.70
C ILE A 63 56.30 8.87 -12.56
N ALA A 64 55.45 9.55 -13.33
CA ALA A 64 54.02 9.25 -13.39
C ALA A 64 53.76 8.16 -14.44
N VAL A 65 53.13 7.06 -14.02
CA VAL A 65 52.77 5.93 -14.87
C VAL A 65 51.26 5.89 -15.02
N ASN A 66 50.77 6.36 -16.16
CA ASN A 66 49.34 6.42 -16.44
C ASN A 66 48.83 5.11 -17.06
N ASN A 67 47.51 4.94 -17.08
CA ASN A 67 46.82 3.80 -17.70
C ASN A 67 47.19 2.44 -17.10
N ILE A 68 47.38 2.37 -15.78
CA ILE A 68 47.51 1.11 -15.06
C ILE A 68 46.13 0.65 -14.65
N LEU A 69 45.74 -0.56 -15.02
CA LEU A 69 44.44 -1.11 -14.68
C LEU A 69 44.26 -1.16 -13.15
N THR A 70 43.08 -0.88 -12.64
CA THR A 70 42.79 -0.99 -11.20
C THR A 70 42.75 -2.45 -10.75
N GLY A 71 42.83 -2.70 -9.44
CA GLY A 71 42.92 -4.04 -8.85
C GLY A 71 44.33 -4.41 -8.38
N ASN A 72 44.58 -5.70 -8.18
CA ASN A 72 45.84 -6.20 -7.64
C ASN A 72 46.97 -6.16 -8.69
N ARG A 73 48.10 -5.53 -8.35
CA ARG A 73 49.24 -5.27 -9.24
C ARG A 73 50.55 -5.75 -8.65
N ALA A 74 51.44 -6.27 -9.49
CA ALA A 74 52.74 -6.76 -9.05
C ALA A 74 53.77 -5.62 -9.06
N LEU A 75 54.48 -5.45 -7.94
CA LEU A 75 55.60 -4.52 -7.80
C LEU A 75 56.90 -5.27 -7.50
N LYS A 76 57.95 -4.99 -8.26
CA LYS A 76 59.32 -5.43 -7.96
C LYS A 76 60.26 -4.23 -8.00
N VAL A 77 61.21 -4.16 -7.07
CA VAL A 77 62.27 -3.16 -7.07
C VAL A 77 63.62 -3.85 -7.05
N TYR A 78 64.49 -3.46 -7.97
CA TYR A 78 65.86 -3.97 -8.09
C TYR A 78 66.87 -2.86 -7.86
N LYS A 79 67.96 -3.17 -7.17
CA LYS A 79 69.15 -2.32 -7.10
C LYS A 79 70.01 -2.52 -8.34
N LEU A 80 70.37 -1.44 -9.04
CA LEU A 80 71.26 -1.51 -10.19
C LEU A 80 72.69 -1.75 -9.73
N ARG A 81 73.39 -2.67 -10.38
CA ARG A 81 74.82 -2.93 -10.15
C ARG A 81 75.70 -1.84 -10.77
N ASN A 82 75.33 -1.36 -11.95
CA ASN A 82 76.01 -0.28 -12.68
C ASN A 82 75.05 0.88 -12.88
N ASN A 83 75.48 2.13 -12.64
CA ASN A 83 74.67 3.34 -12.77
C ASN A 83 74.24 3.69 -14.22
N SER A 84 74.49 2.83 -15.20
CA SER A 84 74.21 3.05 -16.62
C SER A 84 72.88 2.43 -17.08
N ILE A 85 72.14 3.15 -17.92
CA ILE A 85 70.91 2.69 -18.61
C ILE A 85 71.34 1.82 -19.82
N ALA A 86 72.00 0.69 -19.58
CA ALA A 86 72.33 -0.22 -20.67
C ALA A 86 71.12 -1.11 -20.95
N THR A 87 70.60 -1.03 -22.18
CA THR A 87 69.40 -1.70 -22.70
C THR A 87 69.39 -3.23 -22.55
N ASN A 88 70.54 -3.85 -22.20
CA ASN A 88 70.70 -5.31 -22.05
C ASN A 88 71.19 -5.78 -20.65
N ALA A 89 71.12 -4.97 -19.61
CA ALA A 89 71.64 -5.35 -18.27
C ALA A 89 70.63 -6.11 -17.38
N SER A 90 69.89 -7.11 -17.91
CA SER A 90 68.85 -7.81 -17.12
C SER A 90 69.37 -8.87 -16.15
N THR A 91 70.61 -9.34 -16.31
CA THR A 91 71.14 -10.50 -15.56
C THR A 91 71.93 -10.16 -14.29
N GLN A 92 72.09 -8.89 -13.91
CA GLN A 92 72.94 -8.51 -12.76
C GLN A 92 72.31 -7.53 -11.75
N ASN A 93 71.05 -7.12 -11.91
CA ASN A 93 70.37 -6.28 -10.93
C ASN A 93 69.84 -7.15 -9.77
N THR A 94 70.04 -6.71 -8.52
CA THR A 94 69.63 -7.47 -7.33
C THR A 94 68.19 -7.11 -6.95
N LEU A 95 67.29 -8.09 -6.88
CA LEU A 95 65.93 -7.88 -6.36
C LEU A 95 66.02 -7.55 -4.87
N ILE A 96 65.46 -6.41 -4.46
CA ILE A 96 65.49 -5.96 -3.05
C ILE A 96 64.09 -5.81 -2.44
N TYR A 97 63.05 -5.76 -3.28
CA TYR A 97 61.66 -5.68 -2.84
C TYR A 97 60.75 -6.35 -3.86
N SER A 98 59.81 -7.17 -3.41
CA SER A 98 58.77 -7.79 -4.25
C SER A 98 57.50 -7.91 -3.43
N ASN A 99 56.41 -7.29 -3.89
CA ASN A 99 55.10 -7.38 -3.26
C ASN A 99 53.99 -7.06 -4.27
N ASN A 100 52.74 -7.30 -3.89
CA ASN A 100 51.59 -6.80 -4.60
C ASN A 100 51.03 -5.54 -3.94
N PHE A 101 50.40 -4.67 -4.72
CA PHE A 101 49.61 -3.55 -4.22
C PHE A 101 48.23 -3.52 -4.90
N VAL A 102 47.23 -3.00 -4.21
CA VAL A 102 45.88 -2.82 -4.76
C VAL A 102 45.78 -1.38 -5.26
N LEU A 103 45.50 -1.20 -6.55
CA LEU A 103 45.23 0.11 -7.14
C LEU A 103 43.72 0.33 -7.19
N ARG A 104 43.20 1.23 -6.35
CA ARG A 104 41.75 1.52 -6.30
C ARG A 104 41.34 2.45 -7.44
N GLU A 105 40.10 2.30 -7.88
CA GLU A 105 39.48 3.27 -8.78
C GLU A 105 39.36 4.63 -8.09
N GLY A 106 39.77 5.71 -8.78
CA GLY A 106 39.72 7.09 -8.27
C GLY A 106 40.90 7.50 -7.37
N TYR A 107 41.88 6.62 -7.14
CA TYR A 107 43.06 6.91 -6.31
C TYR A 107 44.35 6.78 -7.12
N GLU A 108 45.25 7.74 -6.94
CA GLU A 108 46.64 7.66 -7.38
C GLU A 108 47.50 6.98 -6.34
N MET A 109 48.26 5.97 -6.75
CA MET A 109 49.18 5.26 -5.88
C MET A 109 50.57 5.91 -5.97
N ASN A 110 51.10 6.39 -4.85
CA ASN A 110 52.49 6.83 -4.75
C ASN A 110 53.35 5.71 -4.17
N ILE A 111 54.33 5.26 -4.96
CA ILE A 111 55.33 4.26 -4.55
C ILE A 111 56.65 5.00 -4.36
N THR A 112 57.03 5.21 -3.11
CA THR A 112 58.29 5.87 -2.76
C THR A 112 59.40 4.85 -2.54
N VAL A 113 60.47 4.92 -3.35
CA VAL A 113 61.71 4.18 -3.16
C VAL A 113 62.76 5.12 -2.57
N ARG A 114 63.28 4.79 -1.38
CA ARG A 114 64.31 5.59 -0.71
C ARG A 114 65.72 5.10 -1.05
N ALA A 115 66.73 5.94 -0.80
CA ALA A 115 68.14 5.63 -1.02
C ALA A 115 68.68 4.37 -0.30
N ASN A 116 68.01 3.92 0.76
CA ASN A 116 68.35 2.68 1.48
C ASN A 116 67.63 1.44 0.92
N GLY A 117 66.84 1.58 -0.16
CA GLY A 117 66.07 0.49 -0.77
C GLY A 117 64.71 0.22 -0.15
N SER A 118 64.33 0.94 0.92
CA SER A 118 62.99 0.81 1.50
C SER A 118 61.92 1.36 0.56
N VAL A 119 60.79 0.67 0.51
CA VAL A 119 59.61 1.03 -0.29
C VAL A 119 58.50 1.44 0.65
N ALA A 120 57.87 2.58 0.39
CA ALA A 120 56.67 3.05 1.08
C ALA A 120 55.56 3.34 0.07
N PHE A 121 54.33 3.14 0.51
CA PHE A 121 53.12 3.39 -0.27
C PHE A 121 52.34 4.53 0.38
N SER A 122 51.79 5.42 -0.42
CA SER A 122 50.71 6.31 -0.01
C SER A 122 49.72 6.44 -1.16
N GLU A 123 48.44 6.36 -0.86
CA GLU A 123 47.39 6.63 -1.84
C GLU A 123 46.96 8.08 -1.66
N ASP A 124 47.00 8.84 -2.75
CA ASP A 124 46.35 10.14 -2.83
C ASP A 124 45.10 9.95 -3.69
N MET A 125 43.99 10.59 -3.32
CA MET A 125 42.89 10.72 -4.27
C MET A 125 43.43 11.48 -5.49
N SER A 126 43.19 10.98 -6.71
CA SER A 126 43.72 11.62 -7.92
C SER A 126 43.38 13.11 -7.92
N GLU A 127 44.32 13.99 -8.29
CA GLU A 127 44.08 15.44 -8.37
C GLU A 127 42.89 15.69 -9.32
N GLY A 128 41.72 15.84 -8.71
CA GLY A 128 40.42 15.50 -9.29
C GLY A 128 39.40 15.15 -8.20
N MET A 129 39.87 14.78 -7.00
CA MET A 129 39.09 14.72 -5.77
C MET A 129 39.79 15.51 -4.65
N ASN A 130 39.57 16.82 -4.62
CA ASN A 130 39.82 17.67 -3.45
C ASN A 130 38.45 18.14 -2.94
N PRO A 131 38.03 17.81 -1.70
CA PRO A 131 36.68 18.07 -1.18
C PRO A 131 36.47 19.54 -0.75
N GLY A 132 36.80 20.49 -1.62
CA GLY A 132 36.69 21.92 -1.30
C GLY A 132 36.57 22.87 -2.49
N THR A 133 36.88 22.44 -3.72
CA THR A 133 36.60 23.21 -4.93
C THR A 133 36.22 22.27 -6.06
N SER A 134 34.92 22.18 -6.33
CA SER A 134 34.32 21.45 -7.44
C SER A 134 34.86 21.95 -8.79
N ALA A 135 35.98 21.41 -9.27
CA ALA A 135 36.50 21.74 -10.60
C ALA A 135 35.62 21.06 -11.66
N PRO A 136 35.21 21.77 -12.73
CA PRO A 136 34.36 21.17 -13.76
C PRO A 136 35.12 20.06 -14.49
N MET A 137 34.37 19.04 -14.93
CA MET A 137 34.87 17.87 -15.64
C MET A 137 35.83 18.29 -16.74
N ALA A 138 37.03 17.71 -16.73
CA ALA A 138 38.06 18.04 -17.72
C ALA A 138 37.57 17.75 -19.15
N THR A 139 38.00 18.57 -20.13
CA THR A 139 37.56 18.50 -21.53
C THR A 139 37.67 17.10 -22.14
N VAL A 140 38.73 16.35 -21.83
CA VAL A 140 38.92 14.98 -22.34
C VAL A 140 37.87 14.02 -21.77
N ALA A 141 37.65 14.06 -20.45
CA ALA A 141 36.63 13.24 -19.78
C ALA A 141 35.22 13.60 -20.27
N PHE A 142 34.96 14.90 -20.42
CA PHE A 142 33.69 15.40 -20.95
C PHE A 142 33.43 14.96 -22.39
N ASN A 143 34.46 14.98 -23.26
CA ASN A 143 34.34 14.50 -24.63
C ASN A 143 34.07 12.99 -24.70
N ASN A 144 34.71 12.20 -23.82
CA ASN A 144 34.45 10.76 -23.74
C ASN A 144 33.01 10.47 -23.28
N LEU A 145 32.53 11.20 -22.27
CA LEU A 145 31.12 11.15 -21.82
C LEU A 145 30.16 11.52 -22.96
N LYS A 146 30.44 12.62 -23.65
CA LYS A 146 29.66 13.09 -24.80
C LYS A 146 29.61 12.04 -25.92
N GLN A 147 30.72 11.41 -26.26
CA GLN A 147 30.77 10.34 -27.25
C GLN A 147 30.00 9.11 -26.80
N SER A 148 30.11 8.71 -25.53
CA SER A 148 29.39 7.54 -25.00
C SER A 148 27.87 7.73 -25.03
N ILE A 149 27.41 8.96 -24.81
CA ILE A 149 26.00 9.36 -24.96
C ILE A 149 25.61 9.37 -26.44
N GLN A 150 26.40 10.00 -27.31
CA GLN A 150 26.10 10.09 -28.75
C GLN A 150 26.02 8.73 -29.45
N ALA A 151 26.85 7.77 -29.02
CA ALA A 151 26.87 6.42 -29.56
C ALA A 151 25.57 5.61 -29.30
N GLN A 152 24.68 6.09 -28.42
CA GLN A 152 23.43 5.41 -28.13
C GLN A 152 22.40 5.64 -29.23
N ASN A 153 21.75 4.60 -29.73
CA ASN A 153 20.73 4.71 -30.79
C ASN A 153 19.37 5.18 -30.28
N SER A 154 19.06 4.94 -29.01
CA SER A 154 17.78 5.30 -28.39
C SER A 154 17.84 6.67 -27.71
N GLN A 155 16.85 7.52 -27.98
CA GLN A 155 16.71 8.82 -27.29
C GLN A 155 16.51 8.66 -25.78
N ALA A 156 15.80 7.62 -25.35
CA ALA A 156 15.62 7.33 -23.93
C ALA A 156 16.95 6.97 -23.25
N VAL A 157 17.77 6.15 -23.90
CA VAL A 157 19.09 5.75 -23.37
C VAL A 157 20.06 6.94 -23.34
N ARG A 158 19.98 7.87 -24.31
CA ARG A 158 20.74 9.13 -24.27
C ARG A 158 20.38 9.97 -23.05
N ALA A 159 19.08 10.15 -22.78
CA ALA A 159 18.61 10.91 -21.62
C ALA A 159 19.02 10.25 -20.29
N GLU A 160 18.99 8.91 -20.21
CA GLU A 160 19.43 8.15 -19.03
C GLU A 160 20.93 8.31 -18.78
N ARG A 161 21.77 8.24 -19.82
CA ARG A 161 23.21 8.48 -19.68
C ARG A 161 23.55 9.92 -19.27
N VAL A 162 22.80 10.90 -19.76
CA VAL A 162 22.93 12.30 -19.32
C VAL A 162 22.51 12.45 -17.85
N ARG A 163 21.43 11.78 -17.44
CA ARG A 163 20.99 11.73 -16.03
C ARG A 163 22.06 11.13 -15.13
N ASP A 164 22.61 9.96 -15.48
CA ASP A 164 23.65 9.29 -14.71
C ASP A 164 24.86 10.20 -14.50
N ALA A 165 25.22 10.96 -15.53
CA ALA A 165 26.30 11.94 -15.46
C ALA A 165 26.01 13.06 -14.44
N PHE A 166 24.78 13.55 -14.35
CA PHE A 166 24.38 14.63 -13.44
C PHE A 166 24.10 14.18 -12.00
N ILE A 167 23.73 12.92 -11.78
CA ILE A 167 23.50 12.39 -10.42
C ILE A 167 24.80 11.98 -9.74
N ASN A 168 25.82 11.63 -10.52
CA ASN A 168 27.12 11.30 -9.97
C ASN A 168 27.72 12.55 -9.29
N THR A 169 27.69 12.55 -7.95
CA THR A 169 28.20 13.65 -7.10
C THR A 169 29.68 13.95 -7.28
N ASN A 170 30.44 13.07 -7.93
CA ASN A 170 31.85 13.31 -8.30
C ASN A 170 32.00 14.09 -9.61
N ASN A 171 30.91 14.27 -10.37
CA ASN A 171 30.92 15.02 -11.62
C ASN A 171 30.44 16.44 -11.38
N HIS A 172 31.30 17.41 -11.70
CA HIS A 172 30.94 18.81 -11.78
C HIS A 172 31.03 19.30 -13.22
N PHE A 173 30.24 20.29 -13.61
CA PHE A 173 30.15 20.75 -14.99
C PHE A 173 30.13 22.27 -15.08
N THR A 174 30.60 22.82 -16.19
CA THR A 174 30.24 24.20 -16.55
C THR A 174 28.83 24.22 -17.14
N SER A 175 28.17 25.37 -17.08
CA SER A 175 26.88 25.66 -17.72
C SER A 175 26.93 25.34 -19.22
N ALA A 176 28.09 25.59 -19.85
CA ALA A 176 28.35 25.23 -21.23
C ALA A 176 28.38 23.70 -21.47
N GLN A 177 28.99 22.94 -20.57
CA GLN A 177 29.02 21.47 -20.62
C GLN A 177 27.64 20.87 -20.39
N VAL A 178 26.90 21.36 -19.40
CA VAL A 178 25.50 20.97 -19.17
C VAL A 178 24.67 21.25 -20.42
N ARG A 179 24.78 22.46 -21.00
CA ARG A 179 24.08 22.81 -22.24
C ARG A 179 24.38 21.81 -23.36
N GLN A 180 25.64 21.43 -23.54
CA GLN A 180 26.04 20.46 -24.57
C GLN A 180 25.45 19.07 -24.36
N LEU A 181 25.34 18.60 -23.13
CA LEU A 181 24.68 17.32 -22.83
C LEU A 181 23.16 17.40 -23.05
N LEU A 182 22.54 18.50 -22.63
CA LEU A 182 21.10 18.71 -22.75
C LEU A 182 20.61 18.82 -24.20
N VAL A 183 21.39 19.39 -25.12
CA VAL A 183 21.01 19.43 -26.56
C VAL A 183 21.05 18.04 -27.23
N MET A 184 21.65 17.02 -26.61
CA MET A 184 21.59 15.64 -27.11
C MET A 184 20.26 14.95 -26.77
N VAL A 185 19.46 15.56 -25.90
CA VAL A 185 18.12 15.12 -25.51
C VAL A 185 17.10 15.87 -26.32
N THR A 186 16.29 15.14 -27.09
CA THR A 186 15.29 15.71 -28.01
C THR A 186 14.00 16.13 -27.29
N SER A 187 13.61 15.39 -26.26
CA SER A 187 12.41 15.66 -25.45
C SER A 187 12.57 16.93 -24.61
N GLU A 188 11.67 17.90 -24.81
CA GLU A 188 11.69 19.18 -24.07
C GLU A 188 11.36 19.00 -22.58
N SER A 189 10.55 18.01 -22.21
CA SER A 189 10.27 17.69 -20.80
C SER A 189 11.49 17.11 -20.13
N ASP A 190 12.17 16.17 -20.78
CA ASP A 190 13.35 15.50 -20.21
C ASP A 190 14.52 16.47 -20.09
N LYS A 191 14.68 17.34 -21.10
CA LYS A 191 15.67 18.40 -21.09
C LYS A 191 15.46 19.37 -19.92
N LEU A 192 14.21 19.68 -19.56
CA LEU A 192 13.91 20.58 -18.43
C LEU A 192 14.23 19.90 -17.10
N ASP A 193 13.84 18.64 -16.94
CA ASP A 193 14.12 17.87 -15.75
C ASP A 193 15.63 17.68 -15.53
N LEU A 194 16.38 17.36 -16.60
CA LEU A 194 17.82 17.24 -16.57
C LEU A 194 18.51 18.59 -16.31
N ALA A 195 17.95 19.70 -16.80
CA ALA A 195 18.46 21.05 -16.53
C ALA A 195 18.24 21.48 -15.07
N LYS A 196 17.12 21.10 -14.43
CA LYS A 196 16.96 21.35 -12.99
C LYS A 196 17.94 20.50 -12.18
N LEU A 197 18.08 19.23 -12.56
CA LEU A 197 18.99 18.28 -11.91
C LEU A 197 20.47 18.70 -11.98
N ALA A 198 20.89 19.24 -13.12
CA ALA A 198 22.28 19.63 -13.31
C ALA A 198 22.67 20.93 -12.59
N TYR A 199 21.73 21.72 -12.06
CA TYR A 199 22.04 23.01 -11.42
C TYR A 199 23.02 22.86 -10.26
N SER A 200 22.84 21.85 -9.41
CA SER A 200 23.69 21.61 -8.23
C SER A 200 25.08 21.07 -8.57
N THR A 201 25.31 20.63 -9.80
CA THR A 201 26.63 20.14 -10.24
C THR A 201 27.44 21.21 -10.96
N VAL A 202 26.89 22.43 -11.10
CA VAL A 202 27.49 23.48 -11.92
C VAL A 202 28.50 24.33 -11.17
N THR A 203 29.63 24.58 -11.81
CA THR A 203 30.74 25.35 -11.23
C THR A 203 30.68 26.86 -11.56
N ASP A 204 29.82 27.26 -12.49
CA ASP A 204 29.57 28.65 -12.92
C ASP A 204 28.06 28.99 -12.93
N PRO A 205 27.36 28.87 -11.78
CA PRO A 205 25.90 29.03 -11.69
C PRO A 205 25.38 30.39 -12.20
N GLN A 206 26.20 31.45 -12.13
CA GLN A 206 25.91 32.76 -12.71
C GLN A 206 25.64 32.73 -14.23
N ASN A 207 26.17 31.74 -14.94
CA ASN A 207 25.97 31.56 -16.37
C ASN A 207 24.80 30.62 -16.70
N TYR A 208 24.20 29.98 -15.68
CA TYR A 208 23.27 28.87 -15.89
C TYR A 208 21.93 29.30 -16.50
N ALA A 209 21.50 30.54 -16.26
CA ALA A 209 20.32 31.11 -16.88
C ALA A 209 20.37 31.07 -18.42
N ALA A 210 21.57 31.18 -19.01
CA ALA A 210 21.76 31.15 -20.46
C ALA A 210 21.42 29.80 -21.11
N ILE A 211 21.34 28.72 -20.32
CA ILE A 211 20.91 27.40 -20.79
C ILE A 211 19.45 27.44 -21.23
N GLY A 212 18.62 28.34 -20.70
CA GLY A 212 17.20 28.47 -21.06
C GLY A 212 16.95 28.58 -22.57
N ASN A 213 17.92 29.09 -23.33
CA ASN A 213 17.85 29.20 -24.79
C ASN A 213 17.80 27.86 -25.54
N ILE A 214 18.02 26.71 -24.88
CA ILE A 214 17.88 25.38 -25.49
C ILE A 214 16.43 24.89 -25.58
N PHE A 215 15.52 25.53 -24.83
CA PHE A 215 14.10 25.20 -24.85
C PHE A 215 13.41 25.97 -25.98
N THR A 216 12.73 25.23 -26.83
CA THR A 216 11.89 25.77 -27.90
C THR A 216 10.55 26.28 -27.36
N SER A 217 10.02 25.64 -26.31
CA SER A 217 8.77 26.05 -25.68
C SER A 217 8.94 27.26 -24.77
N THR A 218 8.17 28.33 -25.01
CA THR A 218 8.12 29.51 -24.13
C THR A 218 7.70 29.15 -22.70
N SER A 219 6.76 28.22 -22.53
CA SER A 219 6.35 27.76 -21.19
C SER A 219 7.51 27.08 -20.44
N ARG A 220 8.31 26.26 -21.12
CA ARG A 220 9.47 25.57 -20.50
C ARG A 220 10.61 26.54 -20.22
N ARG A 221 10.83 27.54 -21.09
CA ARG A 221 11.76 28.65 -20.83
C ARG A 221 11.38 29.43 -19.59
N ASN A 222 10.11 29.80 -19.43
CA ASN A 222 9.62 30.52 -18.26
C ASN A 222 9.76 29.67 -16.99
N GLU A 223 9.45 28.38 -17.06
CA GLU A 223 9.59 27.45 -15.93
C GLU A 223 11.05 27.27 -15.50
N PHE A 224 11.98 27.15 -16.46
CA PHE A 224 13.41 27.10 -16.18
C PHE A 224 13.93 28.43 -15.61
N ALA A 225 13.52 29.56 -16.19
CA ALA A 225 13.92 30.89 -15.73
C ALA A 225 13.47 31.15 -14.28
N ALA A 226 12.24 30.79 -13.94
CA ALA A 226 11.74 30.89 -12.56
C ALA A 226 12.54 30.02 -11.59
N TYR A 227 12.92 28.80 -12.00
CA TYR A 227 13.77 27.92 -11.19
C TYR A 227 15.16 28.54 -10.92
N VAL A 228 15.82 29.06 -11.96
CA VAL A 228 17.14 29.68 -11.81
C VAL A 228 17.07 30.97 -10.99
N GLN A 229 16.04 31.79 -11.17
CA GLN A 229 15.80 32.98 -10.34
C GLN A 229 15.64 32.61 -8.86
N ALA A 230 14.82 31.59 -8.55
CA ALA A 230 14.62 31.12 -7.18
C ALA A 230 15.91 30.59 -6.52
N LYS A 231 16.90 30.14 -7.30
CA LYS A 231 18.21 29.70 -6.79
C LYS A 231 19.29 30.79 -6.84
N GLY A 232 19.08 31.87 -7.58
CA GLY A 232 19.97 33.03 -7.69
C GLY A 232 19.77 34.08 -6.61
N ASP A 233 18.59 34.12 -5.97
CA ASP A 233 18.32 34.96 -4.81
C ASP A 233 18.91 34.35 -3.52
N VAL A 234 20.22 34.52 -3.34
CA VAL A 234 20.85 34.41 -2.02
C VAL A 234 20.65 35.74 -1.27
N THR A 235 19.38 36.08 -1.03
CA THR A 235 18.96 37.06 0.00
C THR A 235 17.72 36.59 0.74
N ALA A 236 17.45 35.27 0.77
CA ALA A 236 16.51 34.72 1.74
C ALA A 236 17.24 34.49 3.07
N ASP A 237 16.95 35.36 4.03
CA ASP A 237 17.14 35.12 5.46
C ASP A 237 16.75 33.67 5.82
N PRO A 238 17.65 32.84 6.39
CA PRO A 238 17.37 31.45 6.75
C PRO A 238 16.34 31.27 7.87
N ALA A 239 15.76 32.34 8.42
CA ALA A 239 15.08 32.27 9.72
C ALA A 239 13.57 31.97 9.72
N THR A 240 12.84 32.00 8.59
CA THR A 240 11.39 31.69 8.63
C THR A 240 10.92 30.91 7.41
N ARG A 241 10.76 29.59 7.57
CA ARG A 241 9.94 28.79 6.64
C ARG A 241 8.51 29.33 6.66
N VAL A 242 7.86 29.41 5.51
CA VAL A 242 6.46 29.84 5.35
C VAL A 242 5.57 28.66 5.00
N ALA A 243 4.28 28.69 5.33
CA ALA A 243 3.36 27.64 4.89
C ALA A 243 3.29 27.55 3.36
N ILE A 244 3.36 26.34 2.81
CA ILE A 244 3.17 26.14 1.37
C ILE A 244 1.72 26.44 0.98
N THR A 245 1.53 27.22 -0.08
CA THR A 245 0.21 27.50 -0.65
C THR A 245 -0.30 26.30 -1.44
N ASP A 246 -1.62 26.16 -1.57
CA ASP A 246 -2.23 25.07 -2.36
C ASP A 246 -1.77 25.08 -3.82
N ALA A 247 -1.57 26.25 -4.41
CA ALA A 247 -1.05 26.38 -5.78
C ALA A 247 0.36 25.79 -5.90
N ASN A 248 1.28 26.18 -5.01
CA ASN A 248 2.65 25.67 -5.02
C ASN A 248 2.71 24.18 -4.67
N PHE A 249 1.87 23.74 -3.75
CA PHE A 249 1.76 22.34 -3.38
C PHE A 249 1.20 21.48 -4.52
N ASN A 250 0.19 21.94 -5.24
CA ASN A 250 -0.35 21.26 -6.42
C ASN A 250 0.67 21.18 -7.56
N THR A 251 1.46 22.23 -7.76
CA THR A 251 2.60 22.21 -8.70
C THR A 251 3.62 21.14 -8.29
N LEU A 252 3.98 21.07 -7.01
CA LEU A 252 4.87 20.03 -6.48
C LEU A 252 4.32 18.62 -6.72
N VAL A 253 3.07 18.36 -6.34
CA VAL A 253 2.42 17.05 -6.53
C VAL A 253 2.36 16.65 -8.01
N THR A 254 2.05 17.59 -8.90
CA THR A 254 2.02 17.36 -10.35
C THR A 254 3.41 17.03 -10.88
N ASN A 255 4.43 17.77 -10.43
CA ASN A 255 5.82 17.53 -10.80
C ASN A 255 6.30 16.15 -10.35
N VAL A 256 5.95 15.72 -9.13
CA VAL A 256 6.26 14.38 -8.62
C VAL A 256 5.49 13.32 -9.41
N LYS A 257 4.19 13.48 -9.64
CA LYS A 257 3.37 12.51 -10.41
C LYS A 257 3.92 12.26 -11.82
N ASN A 258 4.39 13.31 -12.48
CA ASN A 258 4.91 13.25 -13.85
C ASN A 258 6.31 12.62 -13.95
N LYS A 259 6.95 12.28 -12.82
CA LYS A 259 8.19 11.51 -12.84
C LYS A 259 7.91 10.07 -13.27
N TRP A 260 8.67 9.61 -14.28
CA TRP A 260 8.49 8.30 -14.90
C TRP A 260 8.95 7.12 -14.04
N SER A 261 9.78 7.35 -13.02
CA SER A 261 10.28 6.30 -12.11
C SER A 261 10.02 6.62 -10.63
N GLN A 262 9.91 5.57 -9.81
CA GLN A 262 9.66 5.70 -8.37
C GLN A 262 10.83 6.36 -7.62
N SER A 263 12.07 6.04 -8.01
CA SER A 263 13.27 6.70 -7.49
C SER A 263 13.24 8.22 -7.73
N LEU A 264 12.78 8.65 -8.91
CA LEU A 264 12.64 10.07 -9.24
C LEU A 264 11.54 10.77 -8.45
N LYS A 265 10.45 10.06 -8.13
CA LYS A 265 9.39 10.58 -7.26
C LYS A 265 9.94 10.84 -5.85
N GLY A 266 10.68 9.86 -5.32
CA GLY A 266 11.34 9.99 -4.02
C GLY A 266 12.32 11.17 -3.97
N GLU A 267 13.15 11.35 -4.99
CA GLU A 267 14.11 12.46 -5.04
C GLU A 267 13.45 13.83 -5.13
N ALA A 268 12.40 13.98 -5.95
CA ALA A 268 11.65 15.24 -6.04
C ALA A 268 10.98 15.62 -4.70
N ILE A 269 10.49 14.63 -3.95
CA ILE A 269 9.94 14.85 -2.60
C ILE A 269 11.07 15.20 -1.63
N ARG A 270 12.20 14.50 -1.66
CA ARG A 270 13.38 14.80 -0.82
C ARG A 270 13.84 16.24 -1.01
N GLU A 271 14.00 16.68 -2.26
CA GLU A 271 14.39 18.06 -2.58
C GLU A 271 13.38 19.06 -2.03
N ALA A 272 12.08 18.79 -2.16
CA ALA A 272 11.04 19.65 -1.62
C ALA A 272 11.05 19.74 -0.08
N LEU A 273 11.32 18.64 0.62
CA LEU A 273 11.36 18.65 2.09
C LEU A 273 12.63 19.32 2.63
N VAL A 274 13.78 19.06 2.01
CA VAL A 274 15.10 19.52 2.49
C VAL A 274 15.44 20.93 2.03
N ASN A 275 15.19 21.25 0.77
CA ASN A 275 15.73 22.44 0.10
C ASN A 275 14.69 23.52 -0.20
N SER A 276 13.47 23.40 0.34
CA SER A 276 12.45 24.45 0.23
C SER A 276 12.32 25.25 1.52
N ASN A 277 11.93 26.52 1.38
CA ASN A 277 11.60 27.41 2.50
C ASN A 277 10.16 27.19 3.00
N TYR A 278 9.58 25.99 2.80
CA TYR A 278 8.19 25.72 3.13
C TYR A 278 8.02 24.82 4.37
N TYR A 279 6.97 25.12 5.13
CA TYR A 279 6.30 24.19 6.02
C TYR A 279 5.15 23.48 5.30
N TYR A 280 4.97 22.21 5.62
CA TYR A 280 3.91 21.35 5.10
C TYR A 280 2.96 20.97 6.24
N THR A 281 1.73 20.62 5.92
CA THR A 281 0.82 19.93 6.86
C THR A 281 1.04 18.42 6.78
N SER A 282 0.65 17.70 7.82
CA SER A 282 0.70 16.24 7.86
C SER A 282 -0.15 15.66 6.72
N THR A 283 -1.29 16.27 6.38
CA THR A 283 -2.09 15.88 5.20
C THR A 283 -1.33 16.04 3.88
N GLN A 284 -0.60 17.14 3.70
CA GLN A 284 0.24 17.36 2.52
C GLN A 284 1.39 16.35 2.45
N VAL A 285 2.03 16.06 3.58
CA VAL A 285 3.07 15.00 3.66
C VAL A 285 2.48 13.63 3.34
N ARG A 286 1.29 13.29 3.85
CA ARG A 286 0.58 12.05 3.52
C ARG A 286 0.38 11.91 2.01
N GLN A 287 -0.05 12.98 1.35
CA GLN A 287 -0.24 13.01 -0.10
C GLN A 287 1.06 12.80 -0.87
N LEU A 288 2.18 13.40 -0.43
CA LEU A 288 3.50 13.16 -1.01
C LEU A 288 3.95 11.71 -0.81
N MET A 289 3.78 11.15 0.39
CA MET A 289 4.16 9.75 0.67
C MET A 289 3.35 8.76 -0.17
N GLY A 290 2.07 9.04 -0.45
CA GLY A 290 1.24 8.23 -1.32
C GLY A 290 1.68 8.16 -2.80
N LEU A 291 2.60 9.03 -3.23
CA LEU A 291 3.17 9.00 -4.58
C LEU A 291 4.36 8.04 -4.70
N VAL A 292 4.87 7.51 -3.59
CA VAL A 292 6.04 6.62 -3.51
C VAL A 292 5.59 5.19 -3.21
N SER A 293 5.94 4.23 -4.06
CA SER A 293 5.50 2.84 -3.90
C SER A 293 6.34 2.04 -2.90
N SER A 294 7.62 2.37 -2.71
CA SER A 294 8.52 1.70 -1.76
C SER A 294 8.22 2.15 -0.32
N GLU A 295 8.11 1.22 0.62
CA GLU A 295 7.94 1.57 2.05
C GLU A 295 9.25 2.03 2.69
N THR A 296 10.38 1.47 2.26
CA THR A 296 11.71 1.89 2.71
C THR A 296 11.96 3.36 2.33
N ASP A 297 11.63 3.74 1.09
CA ASP A 297 11.79 5.12 0.65
C ASP A 297 10.81 6.06 1.38
N ARG A 298 9.57 5.61 1.62
CA ARG A 298 8.61 6.35 2.45
C ARG A 298 9.15 6.57 3.87
N MET A 299 9.83 5.58 4.46
CA MET A 299 10.41 5.69 5.80
C MET A 299 11.48 6.77 5.86
N ASP A 300 12.40 6.79 4.88
CA ASP A 300 13.45 7.80 4.82
C ASP A 300 12.86 9.20 4.61
N LEU A 301 11.90 9.34 3.70
CA LEU A 301 11.29 10.63 3.39
C LEU A 301 10.41 11.15 4.54
N ILE A 302 9.70 10.29 5.25
CA ILE A 302 8.84 10.74 6.36
C ILE A 302 9.69 11.23 7.53
N LYS A 303 10.83 10.58 7.81
CA LYS A 303 11.80 11.06 8.81
C LYS A 303 12.35 12.45 8.45
N LEU A 304 12.59 12.70 7.16
CA LEU A 304 12.97 14.02 6.65
C LEU A 304 11.85 15.05 6.69
N ALA A 305 10.58 14.62 6.62
CA ALA A 305 9.43 15.50 6.67
C ALA A 305 9.16 16.05 8.07
N TYR A 306 9.51 15.31 9.13
CA TYR A 306 9.25 15.69 10.53
C TYR A 306 9.63 17.14 10.90
N PRO A 307 10.86 17.63 10.62
CA PRO A 307 11.26 19.01 10.98
C PRO A 307 10.53 20.10 10.18
N VAL A 308 9.80 19.74 9.13
CA VAL A 308 9.20 20.69 8.17
C VAL A 308 7.67 20.60 8.17
N VAL A 309 7.10 19.95 9.19
CA VAL A 309 5.66 19.86 9.40
C VAL A 309 5.19 20.95 10.37
N SER A 310 4.12 21.66 10.00
CA SER A 310 3.53 22.75 10.78
C SER A 310 2.55 22.27 11.86
N ASP A 311 1.90 21.13 11.66
CA ASP A 311 0.91 20.52 12.56
C ASP A 311 1.45 19.22 13.19
N THR A 312 2.56 19.33 13.92
CA THR A 312 3.29 18.18 14.49
C THR A 312 2.43 17.22 15.34
N ASN A 313 1.36 17.69 15.97
CA ASN A 313 0.39 16.85 16.69
C ASN A 313 -0.34 15.83 15.80
N ASN A 314 -0.49 16.12 14.50
CA ASN A 314 -1.14 15.23 13.52
C ASN A 314 -0.15 14.28 12.83
N PHE A 315 1.15 14.53 12.97
CA PHE A 315 2.22 13.74 12.34
C PHE A 315 2.20 12.25 12.71
N PRO A 316 1.88 11.84 13.95
CA PRO A 316 1.72 10.42 14.28
C PRO A 316 0.69 9.72 13.39
N GLY A 317 -0.35 10.43 12.94
CA GLY A 317 -1.37 9.93 12.02
C GLY A 317 -0.90 9.63 10.60
N LEU A 318 0.39 9.81 10.29
CA LEU A 318 1.04 9.35 9.05
C LEU A 318 1.49 7.89 9.12
N TYR A 319 1.29 7.23 10.27
CA TYR A 319 1.49 5.78 10.42
C TYR A 319 0.77 4.95 9.35
N ASP A 320 -0.36 5.45 8.84
CA ASP A 320 -1.18 4.82 7.80
C ASP A 320 -0.51 4.77 6.41
N VAL A 321 0.58 5.53 6.19
CA VAL A 321 1.32 5.48 4.92
C VAL A 321 2.20 4.24 4.79
N PHE A 322 2.38 3.45 5.85
CA PHE A 322 3.06 2.17 5.82
C PHE A 322 2.03 1.04 5.90
N ALA A 323 2.19 -0.03 5.14
CA ALA A 323 1.40 -1.25 5.13
C ALA A 323 2.00 -2.34 6.03
N SER A 324 3.34 -2.48 6.07
CA SER A 324 4.00 -3.49 6.92
C SER A 324 4.06 -3.11 8.40
N THR A 325 3.90 -4.11 9.27
CA THR A 325 3.99 -3.93 10.73
C THR A 325 5.39 -3.47 11.17
N ALA A 326 6.46 -3.96 10.53
CA ALA A 326 7.83 -3.59 10.87
C ALA A 326 8.09 -2.08 10.66
N ASN A 327 7.73 -1.55 9.49
CA ASN A 327 7.93 -0.12 9.18
C ASN A 327 7.04 0.77 10.04
N ARG A 328 5.84 0.30 10.38
CA ARG A 328 4.95 0.97 11.33
C ARG A 328 5.53 1.09 12.74
N THR A 329 6.13 0.00 13.24
CA THR A 329 6.82 0.00 14.54
C THR A 329 7.99 0.97 14.50
N GLU A 330 8.84 0.89 13.47
CA GLU A 330 9.98 1.80 13.29
C GLU A 330 9.56 3.28 13.24
N PHE A 331 8.46 3.60 12.57
CA PHE A 331 7.93 4.96 12.50
C PHE A 331 7.45 5.45 13.88
N ASN A 332 6.74 4.60 14.63
CA ASN A 332 6.29 4.92 15.98
C ASN A 332 7.48 5.14 16.94
N GLU A 333 8.50 4.30 16.87
CA GLU A 333 9.75 4.47 17.64
C GLU A 333 10.42 5.81 17.32
N PHE A 334 10.47 6.19 16.04
CA PHE A 334 10.98 7.49 15.61
C PHE A 334 10.17 8.66 16.19
N VAL A 335 8.83 8.61 16.13
CA VAL A 335 7.95 9.67 16.67
C VAL A 335 8.12 9.82 18.18
N VAL A 336 8.17 8.72 18.91
CA VAL A 336 8.42 8.71 20.37
C VAL A 336 9.78 9.31 20.69
N ALA A 337 10.83 8.92 19.94
CA ALA A 337 12.18 9.44 20.12
C ALA A 337 12.28 10.96 19.88
N LYS A 338 11.33 11.56 19.15
CA LYS A 338 11.25 13.01 18.91
C LYS A 338 10.32 13.76 19.87
N GLY A 339 9.88 13.11 20.95
CA GLY A 339 9.01 13.71 21.97
C GLY A 339 7.52 13.74 21.59
N GLY A 340 7.15 13.08 20.48
CA GLY A 340 5.75 12.88 20.11
C GLY A 340 5.11 11.75 20.90
N VAL A 341 3.79 11.78 21.03
CA VAL A 341 3.03 10.63 21.54
C VAL A 341 2.97 9.58 20.44
N ALA A 342 3.40 8.35 20.73
CA ALA A 342 3.17 7.22 19.81
C ALA A 342 1.69 7.20 19.44
N VAL A 343 1.36 6.93 18.17
CA VAL A 343 0.00 6.44 17.94
C VAL A 343 -0.11 5.13 18.69
N ASN A 344 -0.91 5.12 19.75
CA ASN A 344 -1.22 3.91 20.48
C ASN A 344 -2.18 3.09 19.60
N THR A 345 -1.62 2.43 18.58
CA THR A 345 -2.30 1.38 17.84
C THR A 345 -1.65 0.08 18.24
N GLY A 346 -2.38 -0.76 18.98
CA GLY A 346 -2.10 -2.19 18.95
C GLY A 346 -1.93 -2.61 17.49
N VAL A 347 -0.93 -3.46 17.23
CA VAL A 347 -0.69 -4.07 15.92
C VAL A 347 -2.03 -4.44 15.27
N ARG A 348 -2.38 -3.81 14.14
CA ARG A 348 -3.56 -4.27 13.38
C ARG A 348 -3.30 -5.69 12.91
N THR A 349 -4.03 -6.63 13.47
CA THR A 349 -4.02 -8.03 13.01
C THR A 349 -5.20 -8.28 12.10
N LEU A 350 -5.10 -9.21 11.16
CA LEU A 350 -6.29 -9.61 10.41
C LEU A 350 -7.32 -10.15 11.39
N ILE A 351 -8.55 -9.63 11.35
CA ILE A 351 -9.59 -10.11 12.25
C ILE A 351 -9.83 -11.60 12.00
N THR A 352 -9.75 -12.40 13.06
CA THR A 352 -10.03 -13.84 12.98
C THR A 352 -11.52 -14.06 12.68
N SER A 353 -11.87 -15.16 12.01
CA SER A 353 -13.27 -15.48 11.69
C SER A 353 -14.16 -15.52 12.94
N SER A 354 -13.63 -16.00 14.08
CA SER A 354 -14.35 -16.02 15.36
C SER A 354 -14.67 -14.60 15.85
N ASN A 355 -13.66 -13.72 15.90
CA ASN A 355 -13.84 -12.34 16.34
C ASN A 355 -14.71 -11.53 15.37
N PHE A 356 -14.60 -11.80 14.07
CA PHE A 356 -15.46 -11.20 13.06
C PHE A 356 -16.92 -11.63 13.23
N ASN A 357 -17.19 -12.89 13.53
CA ASN A 357 -18.53 -13.38 13.80
C ASN A 357 -19.13 -12.71 15.05
N ILE A 358 -18.35 -12.57 16.13
CA ILE A 358 -18.76 -11.84 17.35
C ILE A 358 -19.09 -10.38 17.03
N LEU A 359 -18.23 -9.70 16.26
CA LEU A 359 -18.46 -8.33 15.81
C LEU A 359 -19.78 -8.22 15.02
N MET A 360 -20.00 -9.11 14.06
CA MET A 360 -21.22 -9.12 13.26
C MET A 360 -22.47 -9.38 14.11
N GLN A 361 -22.41 -10.31 15.08
CA GLN A 361 -23.51 -10.55 16.02
C GLN A 361 -23.83 -9.30 16.85
N ASN A 362 -22.80 -8.62 17.36
CA ASN A 362 -22.96 -7.37 18.14
C ASN A 362 -23.57 -6.24 17.30
N ILE A 363 -23.19 -6.10 16.04
CA ILE A 363 -23.79 -5.14 15.10
C ILE A 363 -25.25 -5.53 14.84
N GLN A 364 -25.55 -6.79 14.57
CA GLN A 364 -26.91 -7.22 14.27
C GLN A 364 -27.86 -7.09 15.47
N ALA A 365 -27.35 -7.23 16.69
CA ALA A 365 -28.09 -7.02 17.93
C ALA A 365 -28.46 -5.54 18.20
N LYS A 366 -27.90 -4.57 17.47
CA LYS A 366 -28.28 -3.17 17.62
C LYS A 366 -29.73 -2.95 17.15
N TRP A 367 -30.55 -2.35 18.01
CA TRP A 367 -31.98 -2.19 17.82
C TRP A 367 -32.39 -1.15 16.77
N SER A 368 -31.45 -0.30 16.33
CA SER A 368 -31.71 0.74 15.31
C SER A 368 -30.63 0.76 14.23
N GLN A 369 -31.00 1.22 13.04
CA GLN A 369 -30.07 1.39 11.91
C GLN A 369 -28.97 2.43 12.21
N ALA A 370 -29.28 3.48 12.97
CA ALA A 370 -28.30 4.46 13.40
C ALA A 370 -27.20 3.81 14.26
N LEU A 371 -27.58 2.93 15.20
CA LEU A 371 -26.62 2.22 16.05
C LEU A 371 -25.85 1.12 15.31
N LYS A 372 -26.45 0.50 14.28
CA LYS A 372 -25.73 -0.41 13.37
C LYS A 372 -24.65 0.34 12.59
N THR A 373 -25.02 1.50 12.05
CA THR A 373 -24.11 2.38 11.32
C THR A 373 -22.96 2.83 12.20
N GLU A 374 -23.23 3.23 13.45
CA GLU A 374 -22.20 3.62 14.40
C GLU A 374 -21.30 2.46 14.79
N ALA A 375 -21.84 1.26 15.02
CA ALA A 375 -21.02 0.09 15.34
C ALA A 375 -20.12 -0.36 14.16
N VAL A 376 -20.59 -0.19 12.91
CA VAL A 376 -19.78 -0.43 11.71
C VAL A 376 -18.72 0.66 11.54
N ARG A 377 -19.07 1.93 11.80
CA ARG A 377 -18.13 3.05 11.84
C ARG A 377 -17.02 2.78 12.85
N ASP A 378 -17.39 2.42 14.08
CA ASP A 378 -16.46 2.04 15.15
C ASP A 378 -15.55 0.89 14.73
N ALA A 379 -16.06 -0.12 14.04
CA ALA A 379 -15.23 -1.23 13.56
C ALA A 379 -14.14 -0.76 12.58
N PHE A 380 -14.44 0.19 11.69
CA PHE A 380 -13.47 0.73 10.73
C PHE A 380 -12.52 1.76 11.34
N VAL A 381 -12.99 2.54 12.31
CA VAL A 381 -12.18 3.53 13.05
C VAL A 381 -11.29 2.86 14.08
N ASN A 382 -11.74 1.78 14.71
CA ASN A 382 -10.98 1.04 15.71
C ASN A 382 -9.74 0.40 15.06
N THR A 383 -8.59 0.90 15.47
CA THR A 383 -7.32 0.66 14.78
C THR A 383 -6.65 -0.67 15.16
N ASN A 384 -7.39 -1.65 15.66
CA ASN A 384 -6.81 -2.91 16.15
C ASN A 384 -6.89 -4.07 15.13
N ASN A 385 -7.71 -3.96 14.08
CA ASN A 385 -7.86 -5.03 13.10
C ASN A 385 -7.81 -4.56 11.63
N TYR A 386 -7.36 -5.46 10.76
CA TYR A 386 -7.62 -5.44 9.31
C TYR A 386 -8.83 -6.29 8.96
N TYR A 387 -9.49 -5.92 7.88
CA TYR A 387 -10.60 -6.63 7.27
C TYR A 387 -10.26 -6.98 5.82
N THR A 388 -10.70 -8.15 5.36
CA THR A 388 -10.75 -8.44 3.93
C THR A 388 -11.89 -7.65 3.27
N THR A 389 -11.81 -7.46 1.96
CA THR A 389 -12.86 -6.81 1.17
C THR A 389 -14.20 -7.52 1.34
N THR A 390 -14.20 -8.85 1.45
CA THR A 390 -15.41 -9.64 1.75
C THR A 390 -15.99 -9.32 3.13
N GLN A 391 -15.15 -9.16 4.15
CA GLN A 391 -15.59 -8.78 5.49
C GLN A 391 -16.13 -7.35 5.53
N VAL A 392 -15.52 -6.42 4.78
CA VAL A 392 -16.07 -5.07 4.60
C VAL A 392 -17.43 -5.12 3.91
N ARG A 393 -17.59 -5.92 2.85
CA ARG A 393 -18.88 -6.13 2.18
C ARG A 393 -19.96 -6.58 3.18
N GLN A 394 -19.63 -7.54 4.04
CA GLN A 394 -20.54 -8.03 5.07
C GLN A 394 -20.93 -6.93 6.06
N LEU A 395 -19.95 -6.16 6.57
CA LEU A 395 -20.20 -5.05 7.49
C LEU A 395 -21.08 -3.96 6.84
N LEU A 396 -20.81 -3.59 5.60
CA LEU A 396 -21.65 -2.64 4.84
C LEU A 396 -23.07 -3.19 4.61
N GLY A 397 -23.22 -4.50 4.43
CA GLY A 397 -24.51 -5.16 4.30
C GLY A 397 -25.41 -5.05 5.54
N ALA A 398 -24.84 -4.73 6.72
CA ALA A 398 -25.62 -4.47 7.93
C ALA A 398 -26.30 -3.08 7.94
N VAL A 399 -25.87 -2.17 7.07
CA VAL A 399 -26.36 -0.79 6.96
C VAL A 399 -27.31 -0.70 5.78
N THR A 400 -28.48 -0.07 5.96
CA THR A 400 -29.54 -0.04 4.93
C THR A 400 -29.50 1.20 4.03
N SER A 401 -29.04 2.33 4.54
CA SER A 401 -28.87 3.59 3.82
C SER A 401 -27.67 3.53 2.86
N GLU A 402 -27.86 3.91 1.60
CA GLU A 402 -26.74 4.01 0.65
C GLU A 402 -25.80 5.18 0.96
N THR A 403 -26.33 6.28 1.50
CA THR A 403 -25.52 7.43 1.93
C THR A 403 -24.57 7.03 3.04
N ASP A 404 -25.08 6.30 4.05
CA ASP A 404 -24.25 5.82 5.15
C ASP A 404 -23.25 4.75 4.66
N ARG A 405 -23.66 3.85 3.76
CA ARG A 405 -22.73 2.90 3.12
C ARG A 405 -21.63 3.60 2.32
N MET A 406 -21.92 4.73 1.67
CA MET A 406 -20.93 5.52 0.94
C MET A 406 -19.89 6.13 1.88
N GLU A 407 -20.32 6.70 3.00
CA GLU A 407 -19.38 7.20 4.02
C GLU A 407 -18.53 6.07 4.59
N LEU A 408 -19.17 4.97 4.96
CA LEU A 408 -18.51 3.83 5.60
C LEU A 408 -17.56 3.09 4.66
N VAL A 409 -17.89 2.93 3.38
CA VAL A 409 -16.98 2.28 2.44
C VAL A 409 -15.72 3.12 2.28
N LYS A 410 -15.84 4.45 2.15
CA LYS A 410 -14.69 5.35 2.08
C LYS A 410 -13.84 5.28 3.35
N LEU A 411 -14.49 5.21 4.51
CA LEU A 411 -13.85 5.08 5.82
C LEU A 411 -13.14 3.72 6.00
N SER A 412 -13.65 2.65 5.39
CA SER A 412 -13.10 1.30 5.52
C SER A 412 -11.79 1.10 4.74
N TYR A 413 -11.52 1.90 3.70
CA TYR A 413 -10.36 1.75 2.82
C TYR A 413 -9.02 1.54 3.55
N PRO A 414 -8.61 2.37 4.54
CA PRO A 414 -7.36 2.16 5.29
C PRO A 414 -7.36 0.90 6.18
N ALA A 415 -8.52 0.30 6.44
CA ALA A 415 -8.68 -0.89 7.26
C ALA A 415 -8.73 -2.19 6.43
N VAL A 416 -8.52 -2.12 5.11
CA VAL A 416 -8.58 -3.29 4.21
C VAL A 416 -7.20 -3.93 3.99
N SER A 417 -7.10 -5.25 4.14
CA SER A 417 -5.86 -5.99 3.91
C SER A 417 -5.59 -6.32 2.43
N ASP A 418 -6.64 -6.47 1.62
CA ASP A 418 -6.58 -6.88 0.21
C ASP A 418 -7.09 -5.77 -0.74
N VAL A 419 -6.47 -4.60 -0.66
CA VAL A 419 -6.90 -3.36 -1.34
C VAL A 419 -7.12 -3.52 -2.86
N ASN A 420 -6.40 -4.43 -3.51
CA ASN A 420 -6.60 -4.73 -4.94
C ASN A 420 -8.01 -5.24 -5.27
N ASN A 421 -8.68 -5.88 -4.30
CA ASN A 421 -10.05 -6.38 -4.45
C ASN A 421 -11.09 -5.31 -4.12
N PHE A 422 -10.71 -4.17 -3.55
CA PHE A 422 -11.63 -3.18 -2.99
C PHE A 422 -12.66 -2.66 -4.01
N GLY A 423 -12.25 -2.53 -5.28
CA GLY A 423 -13.16 -2.14 -6.38
C GLY A 423 -14.35 -3.09 -6.58
N THR A 424 -14.29 -4.33 -6.07
CA THR A 424 -15.42 -5.28 -6.10
C THR A 424 -16.57 -4.89 -5.18
N LEU A 425 -16.38 -3.94 -4.25
CA LEU A 425 -17.47 -3.37 -3.45
C LEU A 425 -18.41 -2.48 -4.27
N TYR A 426 -18.12 -2.26 -5.55
CA TYR A 426 -19.02 -1.56 -6.47
C TYR A 426 -20.45 -2.11 -6.47
N ASP A 427 -20.60 -3.42 -6.23
CA ASP A 427 -21.90 -4.11 -6.21
C ASP A 427 -22.74 -3.86 -4.95
N VAL A 428 -22.18 -3.23 -3.90
CA VAL A 428 -22.92 -2.88 -2.67
C VAL A 428 -23.80 -1.64 -2.83
N PHE A 429 -23.66 -0.93 -3.95
CA PHE A 429 -24.43 0.26 -4.30
C PHE A 429 -25.43 -0.07 -5.42
N ALA A 430 -26.68 0.29 -5.20
CA ALA A 430 -27.76 0.10 -6.16
C ALA A 430 -27.84 1.27 -7.15
N SER A 431 -27.70 2.50 -6.64
CA SER A 431 -27.81 3.68 -7.49
C SER A 431 -26.60 3.83 -8.40
N THR A 432 -26.83 4.23 -9.65
CA THR A 432 -25.75 4.52 -10.61
C THR A 432 -24.89 5.70 -10.13
N ALA A 433 -25.49 6.67 -9.43
CA ALA A 433 -24.79 7.83 -8.88
C ALA A 433 -23.76 7.41 -7.80
N ASN A 434 -24.18 6.60 -6.82
CA ASN A 434 -23.28 6.12 -5.77
C ASN A 434 -22.20 5.18 -6.35
N ARG A 435 -22.55 4.37 -7.34
CA ARG A 435 -21.57 3.53 -8.06
C ARG A 435 -20.51 4.36 -8.78
N THR A 436 -20.92 5.47 -9.40
CA THR A 436 -19.99 6.42 -10.03
C THR A 436 -19.11 7.08 -8.98
N GLU A 437 -19.69 7.59 -7.89
CA GLU A 437 -18.97 8.20 -6.77
C GLU A 437 -17.97 7.23 -6.11
N PHE A 438 -18.35 5.96 -5.96
CA PHE A 438 -17.45 4.92 -5.45
C PHE A 438 -16.29 4.67 -6.41
N ASN A 439 -16.55 4.56 -7.72
CA ASN A 439 -15.50 4.42 -8.72
C ASN A 439 -14.54 5.61 -8.71
N ASP A 440 -15.06 6.84 -8.63
CA ASP A 440 -14.26 8.06 -8.52
C ASP A 440 -13.36 8.02 -7.27
N PHE A 441 -13.90 7.54 -6.15
CA PHE A 441 -13.12 7.32 -4.93
C PHE A 441 -12.00 6.28 -5.14
N VAL A 442 -12.31 5.11 -5.70
CA VAL A 442 -11.31 4.04 -5.95
C VAL A 442 -10.21 4.55 -6.89
N ILE A 443 -10.57 5.25 -7.97
CA ILE A 443 -9.61 5.89 -8.88
C ILE A 443 -8.75 6.92 -8.13
N SER A 444 -9.36 7.74 -7.27
CA SER A 444 -8.64 8.75 -6.48
C SER A 444 -7.58 8.15 -5.54
N LYS A 445 -7.75 6.87 -5.15
CA LYS A 445 -6.83 6.10 -4.31
C LYS A 445 -5.84 5.24 -5.11
N GLY A 446 -5.86 5.32 -6.45
CA GLY A 446 -5.00 4.53 -7.33
C GLY A 446 -5.42 3.06 -7.46
N GLY A 447 -6.65 2.73 -7.05
CA GLY A 447 -7.20 1.38 -7.18
C GLY A 447 -7.71 1.08 -8.58
N VAL A 448 -7.87 -0.22 -8.87
CA VAL A 448 -8.43 -0.70 -10.14
C VAL A 448 -9.95 -0.69 -10.05
N VAL A 449 -10.60 -0.04 -11.02
CA VAL A 449 -12.06 -0.11 -11.18
C VAL A 449 -12.43 -1.46 -11.78
N VAL A 450 -13.29 -2.21 -11.10
CA VAL A 450 -13.77 -3.53 -11.55
C VAL A 450 -15.24 -3.39 -11.96
N ASN A 451 -15.47 -3.00 -13.21
CA ASN A 451 -16.82 -2.81 -13.79
C ASN A 451 -17.43 -4.08 -14.42
N THR A 452 -16.80 -5.25 -14.25
CA THR A 452 -17.16 -6.45 -15.03
C THR A 452 -18.51 -7.04 -14.63
N GLY A 453 -19.50 -6.95 -15.54
CA GLY A 453 -20.72 -7.78 -15.53
C GLY A 453 -21.70 -7.55 -14.38
N VAL A 454 -21.83 -6.31 -13.91
CA VAL A 454 -22.40 -6.01 -12.59
C VAL A 454 -23.89 -6.32 -12.49
N LYS A 455 -24.16 -7.34 -11.69
CA LYS A 455 -25.45 -7.73 -11.13
C LYS A 455 -25.76 -6.80 -9.94
N ALA A 456 -26.62 -5.79 -10.10
CA ALA A 456 -26.89 -4.83 -9.03
C ALA A 456 -28.04 -5.31 -8.15
N GLN A 457 -27.83 -5.37 -6.83
CA GLN A 457 -28.89 -5.70 -5.87
C GLN A 457 -30.02 -4.68 -5.95
N MET A 458 -31.27 -5.14 -5.95
CA MET A 458 -32.45 -4.30 -5.95
C MET A 458 -32.47 -3.40 -4.70
N SER A 459 -32.63 -2.09 -4.91
CA SER A 459 -32.70 -1.12 -3.80
C SER A 459 -33.92 -1.39 -2.90
N ALA A 460 -33.83 -1.00 -1.63
CA ALA A 460 -34.95 -1.17 -0.69
C ALA A 460 -36.24 -0.46 -1.16
N ALA A 461 -36.12 0.71 -1.77
CA ALA A 461 -37.28 1.44 -2.31
C ALA A 461 -37.95 0.68 -3.47
N ASN A 462 -37.17 0.20 -4.45
CA ASN A 462 -37.70 -0.57 -5.57
C ASN A 462 -38.22 -1.94 -5.11
N PHE A 463 -37.55 -2.54 -4.13
CA PHE A 463 -37.98 -3.78 -3.51
C PHE A 463 -39.33 -3.60 -2.78
N ASN A 464 -39.53 -2.50 -2.05
CA ASN A 464 -40.80 -2.21 -1.40
C ASN A 464 -41.93 -2.00 -2.41
N ILE A 465 -41.66 -1.29 -3.52
CA ILE A 465 -42.62 -1.14 -4.62
C ILE A 465 -42.98 -2.52 -5.19
N LEU A 466 -41.97 -3.36 -5.46
CA LEU A 466 -42.16 -4.71 -5.95
C LEU A 466 -43.01 -5.55 -4.97
N MET A 467 -42.67 -5.51 -3.69
CA MET A 467 -43.34 -6.28 -2.64
C MET A 467 -44.81 -5.86 -2.49
N ASN A 468 -45.10 -4.56 -2.51
CA ASN A 468 -46.48 -4.06 -2.49
C ASN A 468 -47.28 -4.55 -3.70
N ASN A 469 -46.67 -4.54 -4.90
CA ASN A 469 -47.31 -5.04 -6.11
C ASN A 469 -47.61 -6.55 -6.06
N ILE A 470 -46.72 -7.34 -5.45
CA ILE A 470 -46.94 -8.78 -5.27
C ILE A 470 -48.02 -9.02 -4.21
N GLN A 471 -47.96 -8.33 -3.06
CA GLN A 471 -48.94 -8.50 -1.99
C GLN A 471 -50.36 -8.10 -2.41
N ALA A 472 -50.49 -7.10 -3.29
CA ALA A 472 -51.77 -6.64 -3.84
C ALA A 472 -52.45 -7.65 -4.79
N LYS A 473 -51.80 -8.76 -5.17
CA LYS A 473 -52.44 -9.81 -5.99
C LYS A 473 -53.58 -10.47 -5.21
N TYR A 474 -54.73 -10.64 -5.86
CA TYR A 474 -55.96 -11.09 -5.21
C TYR A 474 -55.99 -12.58 -4.84
N SER A 475 -55.14 -13.42 -5.45
CA SER A 475 -55.07 -14.85 -5.18
C SER A 475 -53.66 -15.31 -4.86
N GLN A 476 -53.55 -16.41 -4.12
CA GLN A 476 -52.27 -17.00 -3.77
C GLN A 476 -51.50 -17.51 -5.00
N ALA A 477 -52.20 -18.06 -5.98
CA ALA A 477 -51.59 -18.51 -7.24
C ALA A 477 -50.89 -17.33 -7.97
N LEU A 478 -51.55 -16.18 -8.05
CA LEU A 478 -50.97 -14.99 -8.70
C LEU A 478 -49.81 -14.38 -7.91
N LYS A 479 -49.80 -14.52 -6.58
CA LYS A 479 -48.65 -14.14 -5.75
C LYS A 479 -47.45 -15.03 -6.07
N THR A 480 -47.66 -16.34 -6.13
CA THR A 480 -46.63 -17.32 -6.50
C THR A 480 -46.08 -17.05 -7.90
N ASP A 481 -46.96 -16.79 -8.88
CA ASP A 481 -46.55 -16.46 -10.26
C ASP A 481 -45.73 -15.17 -10.33
N ALA A 482 -46.16 -14.12 -9.62
CA ALA A 482 -45.43 -12.86 -9.58
C ALA A 482 -44.03 -13.02 -8.94
N VAL A 483 -43.90 -13.83 -7.89
CA VAL A 483 -42.58 -14.15 -7.29
C VAL A 483 -41.72 -14.97 -8.27
N ARG A 484 -42.33 -15.90 -9.01
CA ARG A 484 -41.65 -16.67 -10.06
C ARG A 484 -41.09 -15.76 -11.16
N ASP A 485 -41.89 -14.84 -11.68
CA ASP A 485 -41.48 -13.88 -12.71
C ASP A 485 -40.32 -13.00 -12.25
N VAL A 486 -40.37 -12.56 -10.99
CA VAL A 486 -39.31 -11.77 -10.35
C VAL A 486 -37.99 -12.52 -10.34
N PHE A 487 -38.00 -13.80 -9.93
CA PHE A 487 -36.79 -14.61 -9.91
C PHE A 487 -36.35 -14.98 -11.32
N ILE A 488 -37.25 -15.21 -12.29
CA ILE A 488 -36.90 -15.49 -13.69
C ILE A 488 -36.20 -14.31 -14.36
N ASN A 489 -36.53 -13.07 -14.01
CA ASN A 489 -35.91 -11.89 -14.60
C ASN A 489 -34.40 -11.81 -14.30
N THR A 490 -33.56 -11.96 -15.33
CA THR A 490 -32.08 -11.97 -15.22
C THR A 490 -31.46 -10.63 -14.84
N ASN A 491 -32.24 -9.57 -14.79
CA ASN A 491 -31.76 -8.24 -14.43
C ASN A 491 -32.00 -7.92 -12.94
N ASN A 492 -32.74 -8.78 -12.23
CA ASN A 492 -33.04 -8.62 -10.82
C ASN A 492 -32.06 -9.42 -9.96
N TYR A 493 -31.44 -8.75 -9.01
CA TYR A 493 -30.58 -9.38 -8.01
C TYR A 493 -31.00 -8.98 -6.62
N PHE A 494 -30.86 -9.89 -5.66
CA PHE A 494 -31.44 -9.77 -4.32
C PHE A 494 -30.43 -10.22 -3.27
N SER A 495 -30.50 -9.62 -2.08
CA SER A 495 -29.92 -10.27 -0.91
C SER A 495 -30.76 -11.48 -0.50
N THR A 496 -30.18 -12.39 0.26
CA THR A 496 -30.85 -13.54 0.86
C THR A 496 -32.03 -13.08 1.71
N ALA A 497 -31.94 -11.91 2.37
CA ALA A 497 -33.05 -11.32 3.12
C ALA A 497 -34.22 -10.86 2.22
N GLN A 498 -33.93 -10.29 1.05
CA GLN A 498 -34.96 -9.91 0.07
C GLN A 498 -35.61 -11.15 -0.56
N ILE A 499 -34.82 -12.18 -0.86
CA ILE A 499 -35.33 -13.48 -1.33
C ILE A 499 -36.26 -14.08 -0.28
N ARG A 500 -35.86 -14.09 1.00
CA ARG A 500 -36.71 -14.53 2.12
C ARG A 500 -38.08 -13.83 2.10
N GLN A 501 -38.09 -12.51 2.00
CA GLN A 501 -39.32 -11.72 1.98
C GLN A 501 -40.22 -12.08 0.79
N LEU A 502 -39.65 -12.32 -0.38
CA LEU A 502 -40.42 -12.79 -1.54
C LEU A 502 -40.99 -14.20 -1.31
N LEU A 503 -40.22 -15.10 -0.72
CA LEU A 503 -40.63 -16.48 -0.44
C LEU A 503 -41.70 -16.59 0.65
N THR A 504 -41.73 -15.69 1.64
CA THR A 504 -42.76 -15.70 2.70
C THR A 504 -44.15 -15.34 2.20
N VAL A 505 -44.26 -14.68 1.04
CA VAL A 505 -45.57 -14.43 0.39
C VAL A 505 -46.19 -15.72 -0.16
N VAL A 506 -45.37 -16.76 -0.40
CA VAL A 506 -45.80 -18.04 -0.95
C VAL A 506 -46.19 -18.98 0.17
N THR A 507 -47.47 -19.36 0.27
CA THR A 507 -47.96 -20.21 1.37
C THR A 507 -47.69 -21.71 1.16
N SER A 508 -47.68 -22.17 -0.09
CA SER A 508 -47.34 -23.54 -0.47
C SER A 508 -45.85 -23.81 -0.27
N GLU A 509 -45.51 -24.80 0.57
CA GLU A 509 -44.10 -25.15 0.81
C GLU A 509 -43.42 -25.76 -0.41
N TYR A 510 -44.18 -26.50 -1.22
CA TYR A 510 -43.69 -27.06 -2.47
C TYR A 510 -43.27 -25.94 -3.44
N ASP A 511 -44.15 -24.96 -3.66
CA ASP A 511 -43.83 -23.83 -4.54
C ASP A 511 -42.70 -22.96 -3.96
N ARG A 512 -42.69 -22.77 -2.63
CA ARG A 512 -41.62 -22.04 -1.95
C ARG A 512 -40.27 -22.73 -2.13
N LEU A 513 -40.23 -24.05 -2.12
CA LEU A 513 -38.99 -24.83 -2.32
C LEU A 513 -38.44 -24.63 -3.72
N GLU A 514 -39.30 -24.77 -4.74
CA GLU A 514 -38.91 -24.59 -6.13
C GLU A 514 -38.46 -23.15 -6.42
N LEU A 515 -39.18 -22.16 -5.90
CA LEU A 515 -38.81 -20.75 -6.00
C LEU A 515 -37.52 -20.43 -5.25
N ALA A 516 -37.29 -21.04 -4.08
CA ALA A 516 -36.06 -20.86 -3.33
C ALA A 516 -34.86 -21.36 -4.14
N LYS A 517 -34.92 -22.59 -4.68
CA LYS A 517 -33.87 -23.11 -5.58
C LYS A 517 -33.66 -22.19 -6.79
N GLN A 518 -34.75 -21.74 -7.41
CA GLN A 518 -34.71 -20.85 -8.57
C GLN A 518 -34.08 -19.48 -8.28
N SER A 519 -34.26 -18.96 -7.07
CA SER A 519 -33.74 -17.65 -6.66
C SER A 519 -32.21 -17.59 -6.53
N PHE A 520 -31.53 -18.75 -6.45
CA PHE A 520 -30.08 -18.80 -6.23
C PHE A 520 -29.30 -18.03 -7.31
N ARG A 521 -29.72 -18.09 -8.58
CA ARG A 521 -29.05 -17.35 -9.67
C ARG A 521 -29.12 -15.82 -9.55
N SER A 522 -30.03 -15.32 -8.72
CA SER A 522 -30.24 -13.90 -8.44
C SER A 522 -29.68 -13.46 -7.08
N VAL A 523 -29.07 -14.35 -6.30
CA VAL A 523 -28.55 -14.02 -4.96
C VAL A 523 -27.21 -13.27 -5.03
N MET A 524 -27.06 -12.24 -4.20
CA MET A 524 -25.85 -11.41 -4.10
C MET A 524 -24.93 -11.80 -2.94
N ASP A 525 -25.47 -12.47 -1.92
CA ASP A 525 -24.79 -12.92 -0.71
C ASP A 525 -24.89 -14.46 -0.54
N PRO A 526 -24.38 -15.26 -1.50
CA PRO A 526 -24.56 -16.71 -1.52
C PRO A 526 -24.06 -17.42 -0.27
N ALA A 527 -23.07 -16.86 0.44
CA ALA A 527 -22.52 -17.42 1.67
C ALA A 527 -23.56 -17.59 2.79
N VAL A 528 -24.64 -16.79 2.80
CA VAL A 528 -25.72 -16.88 3.81
C VAL A 528 -27.01 -17.50 3.27
N PHE A 529 -27.01 -17.93 2.01
CA PHE A 529 -28.20 -18.48 1.34
C PHE A 529 -28.78 -19.72 2.03
N TYR A 530 -27.94 -20.51 2.69
CA TYR A 530 -28.34 -21.68 3.48
C TYR A 530 -29.34 -21.33 4.60
N GLN A 531 -29.39 -20.07 5.05
CA GLN A 531 -30.30 -19.62 6.10
C GLN A 531 -31.78 -19.73 5.69
N LEU A 532 -32.11 -19.73 4.39
CA LEU A 532 -33.49 -19.89 3.91
C LEU A 532 -34.09 -21.27 4.22
N GLY A 533 -33.28 -22.24 4.65
CA GLY A 533 -33.75 -23.56 5.04
C GLY A 533 -34.75 -23.54 6.20
N ASP A 534 -34.68 -22.53 7.07
CA ASP A 534 -35.62 -22.34 8.17
C ASP A 534 -37.05 -21.99 7.71
N LEU A 535 -37.23 -21.59 6.44
CA LEU A 535 -38.54 -21.31 5.85
C LEU A 535 -39.36 -22.56 5.56
N PHE A 536 -38.77 -23.75 5.67
CA PHE A 536 -39.44 -25.02 5.45
C PHE A 536 -39.73 -25.69 6.79
N THR A 537 -41.01 -25.88 7.09
CA THR A 537 -41.52 -26.61 8.26
C THR A 537 -41.52 -28.12 8.02
N ASN A 538 -41.77 -28.58 6.78
CA ASN A 538 -41.59 -29.97 6.41
C ASN A 538 -40.10 -30.36 6.40
N ALA A 539 -39.75 -31.42 7.14
CA ALA A 539 -38.37 -31.88 7.27
C ALA A 539 -37.76 -32.37 5.95
N THR A 540 -38.55 -32.96 5.06
CA THR A 540 -38.11 -33.41 3.73
C THR A 540 -37.72 -32.22 2.86
N TYR A 541 -38.59 -31.21 2.74
CA TYR A 541 -38.31 -29.99 1.95
C TYR A 541 -37.14 -29.18 2.51
N ARG A 542 -37.03 -29.10 3.84
CA ARG A 542 -35.87 -28.48 4.50
C ARG A 542 -34.57 -29.20 4.15
N THR A 543 -34.56 -30.53 4.24
CA THR A 543 -33.37 -31.34 3.95
C THR A 543 -32.99 -31.20 2.48
N GLU A 544 -33.97 -31.23 1.59
CA GLU A 544 -33.78 -31.04 0.15
C GLU A 544 -33.20 -29.66 -0.18
N PHE A 545 -33.77 -28.59 0.39
CA PHE A 545 -33.22 -27.23 0.22
C PHE A 545 -31.80 -27.11 0.77
N ASN A 546 -31.55 -27.62 1.98
CA ASN A 546 -30.23 -27.54 2.62
C ASN A 546 -29.17 -28.28 1.79
N ASN A 547 -29.51 -29.46 1.27
CA ASN A 547 -28.63 -30.21 0.36
C ASN A 547 -28.34 -29.39 -0.89
N TYR A 548 -29.37 -28.82 -1.54
CA TYR A 548 -29.19 -27.93 -2.69
C TYR A 548 -28.29 -26.73 -2.36
N ALA A 549 -28.59 -25.98 -1.31
CA ALA A 549 -27.83 -24.80 -0.90
C ALA A 549 -26.37 -25.15 -0.56
N SER A 550 -26.13 -26.27 0.12
CA SER A 550 -24.77 -26.75 0.41
C SER A 550 -23.99 -27.11 -0.85
N ALA A 551 -24.64 -27.75 -1.83
CA ALA A 551 -24.02 -28.10 -3.10
C ALA A 551 -23.66 -26.85 -3.93
N GLN A 552 -24.46 -25.78 -3.83
CA GLN A 552 -24.19 -24.53 -4.55
C GLN A 552 -23.15 -23.63 -3.87
N THR A 553 -23.07 -23.65 -2.54
CA THR A 553 -22.27 -22.68 -1.77
C THR A 553 -20.99 -23.28 -1.17
N GLY A 554 -20.88 -24.60 -1.08
CA GLY A 554 -19.81 -25.29 -0.34
C GLY A 554 -19.95 -25.16 1.19
N VAL A 555 -21.03 -24.54 1.69
CA VAL A 555 -21.31 -24.36 3.12
C VAL A 555 -22.35 -25.38 3.56
N SER A 556 -21.95 -26.32 4.43
CA SER A 556 -22.87 -27.30 5.01
C SER A 556 -23.70 -26.66 6.12
N ALA A 557 -25.03 -26.65 5.96
CA ALA A 557 -25.93 -26.28 7.04
C ALA A 557 -25.84 -27.33 8.16
N ASN A 558 -25.52 -26.91 9.39
CA ASN A 558 -25.57 -27.81 10.54
C ASN A 558 -27.06 -28.16 10.81
N ALA A 559 -27.47 -29.33 10.34
CA ALA A 559 -28.79 -29.89 10.61
C ALA A 559 -28.93 -30.10 12.13
N GLY A 560 -29.67 -29.20 12.80
CA GLY A 560 -29.89 -29.24 14.26
C GLY A 560 -29.73 -27.90 14.97
N VAL A 561 -29.17 -26.88 14.31
CA VAL A 561 -29.04 -25.55 14.93
C VAL A 561 -30.39 -24.84 14.92
N ARG A 562 -31.04 -24.80 16.08
CA ARG A 562 -32.16 -23.90 16.37
C ARG A 562 -31.67 -22.48 16.11
N THR A 563 -32.07 -21.90 14.98
CA THR A 563 -31.65 -20.57 14.57
C THR A 563 -32.71 -19.58 15.02
N PRO A 564 -32.37 -18.58 15.83
CA PRO A 564 -33.36 -17.64 16.31
C PRO A 564 -33.94 -16.84 15.14
N MET A 565 -35.22 -16.48 15.26
CA MET A 565 -35.95 -15.71 14.27
C MET A 565 -35.15 -14.51 13.82
N SER A 566 -35.11 -14.26 12.51
CA SER A 566 -34.37 -13.12 11.96
C SER A 566 -34.91 -11.79 12.51
N ASN A 567 -34.05 -10.78 12.62
CA ASN A 567 -34.48 -9.48 13.16
C ASN A 567 -35.58 -8.80 12.33
N SER A 568 -35.63 -9.04 11.02
CA SER A 568 -36.71 -8.51 10.16
C SER A 568 -38.04 -9.18 10.47
N ASP A 569 -38.06 -10.51 10.58
CA ASP A 569 -39.28 -11.27 10.87
C ASP A 569 -39.76 -10.97 12.29
N PHE A 570 -38.80 -10.88 13.22
CA PHE A 570 -39.07 -10.52 14.60
C PHE A 570 -39.63 -9.09 14.72
N SER A 571 -39.14 -8.13 13.92
CA SER A 571 -39.67 -6.75 13.91
C SER A 571 -41.12 -6.70 13.43
N VAL A 572 -41.45 -7.48 12.39
CA VAL A 572 -42.83 -7.62 11.88
C VAL A 572 -43.73 -8.22 12.96
N LEU A 573 -43.24 -9.23 13.67
CA LEU A 573 -43.96 -9.90 14.73
C LEU A 573 -44.18 -8.97 15.95
N VAL A 574 -43.18 -8.18 16.35
CA VAL A 574 -43.33 -7.13 17.39
C VAL A 574 -44.36 -6.08 16.98
N LEU A 575 -44.34 -5.62 15.73
CA LEU A 575 -45.35 -4.67 15.22
C LEU A 575 -46.76 -5.27 15.22
N THR A 576 -46.88 -6.56 14.89
CA THR A 576 -48.14 -7.30 14.88
C THR A 576 -48.71 -7.45 16.29
N VAL A 577 -47.86 -7.73 17.29
CA VAL A 577 -48.30 -7.75 18.70
C VAL A 577 -48.64 -6.34 19.18
N ARG A 578 -47.84 -5.32 18.82
CA ARG A 578 -48.09 -3.93 19.22
C ARG A 578 -49.38 -3.33 18.65
N SER A 579 -49.78 -3.71 17.43
CA SER A 579 -50.98 -3.17 16.77
C SER A 579 -52.29 -3.63 17.41
N ASN A 580 -52.26 -4.68 18.23
CA ASN A 580 -53.41 -5.09 19.03
C ASN A 580 -53.70 -4.07 20.13
N LEU A 581 -54.87 -3.42 20.09
CA LEU A 581 -55.24 -2.35 21.03
C LEU A 581 -55.57 -2.90 22.44
N LEU A 582 -56.00 -4.16 22.55
CA LEU A 582 -56.38 -4.79 23.81
C LEU A 582 -55.26 -5.69 24.35
N GLN A 583 -54.98 -5.59 25.65
CA GLN A 583 -53.95 -6.41 26.31
C GLN A 583 -54.23 -7.92 26.20
N LEU A 584 -55.51 -8.33 26.24
CA LEU A 584 -55.89 -9.73 26.07
C LEU A 584 -55.48 -10.28 24.69
N LEU A 585 -55.61 -9.47 23.63
CA LEU A 585 -55.23 -9.86 22.27
C LEU A 585 -53.71 -9.94 22.09
N LYS A 586 -52.95 -9.08 22.78
CA LYS A 586 -51.48 -9.16 22.81
C LYS A 586 -51.01 -10.47 23.43
N VAL A 587 -51.58 -10.82 24.59
CA VAL A 587 -51.27 -12.08 25.29
C VAL A 587 -51.62 -13.28 24.41
N GLN A 588 -52.78 -13.27 23.75
CA GLN A 588 -53.17 -14.37 22.88
C GLN A 588 -52.23 -14.51 21.67
N ALA A 589 -51.86 -13.40 21.02
CA ALA A 589 -50.90 -13.41 19.93
C ALA A 589 -49.55 -13.98 20.37
N GLU A 590 -49.01 -13.54 21.52
CA GLU A 590 -47.75 -14.06 22.05
C GLU A 590 -47.83 -15.54 22.46
N ARG A 591 -48.96 -16.02 22.98
CA ARG A 591 -49.18 -17.45 23.20
C ARG A 591 -49.05 -18.24 21.91
N ASP A 592 -49.73 -17.80 20.85
CA ASP A 592 -49.70 -18.49 19.54
C ASP A 592 -48.28 -18.49 18.95
N ILE A 593 -47.55 -17.38 19.13
CA ILE A 593 -46.16 -17.22 18.71
C ILE A 593 -45.23 -18.23 19.41
N PHE A 594 -45.30 -18.35 20.74
CA PHE A 594 -44.45 -19.27 21.52
C PHE A 594 -44.96 -20.73 21.50
N ALA A 595 -46.24 -20.93 21.17
CA ALA A 595 -46.83 -22.25 20.95
C ALA A 595 -46.36 -22.90 19.64
N ASN A 596 -45.87 -22.11 18.67
CA ASN A 596 -45.38 -22.62 17.40
C ASN A 596 -44.00 -23.31 17.55
N PRO A 597 -43.88 -24.62 17.27
CA PRO A 597 -42.64 -25.37 17.45
C PRO A 597 -41.52 -25.00 16.47
N ASN A 598 -41.83 -24.23 15.41
CA ASN A 598 -40.85 -23.77 14.43
C ASN A 598 -40.27 -22.38 14.74
N ASN A 599 -40.86 -21.68 15.71
CA ASN A 599 -40.37 -20.39 16.13
C ASN A 599 -39.27 -20.59 17.18
N PHE A 600 -38.07 -20.14 16.85
CA PHE A 600 -36.96 -20.08 17.81
C PHE A 600 -36.60 -18.63 18.06
N PHE A 601 -36.19 -18.32 19.29
CA PHE A 601 -35.92 -16.95 19.71
C PHE A 601 -34.66 -16.91 20.56
N THR A 602 -33.95 -15.78 20.51
CA THR A 602 -33.04 -15.42 21.58
C THR A 602 -33.83 -15.00 22.82
N THR A 603 -33.21 -15.10 23.99
CA THR A 603 -33.79 -14.60 25.24
C THR A 603 -34.10 -13.11 25.14
N ALA A 604 -33.28 -12.33 24.43
CA ALA A 604 -33.53 -10.92 24.20
C ALA A 604 -34.81 -10.66 23.38
N GLN A 605 -35.06 -11.47 22.35
CA GLN A 605 -36.28 -11.39 21.54
C GLN A 605 -37.53 -11.75 22.35
N VAL A 606 -37.47 -12.82 23.13
CA VAL A 606 -38.56 -13.18 24.05
C VAL A 606 -38.81 -12.07 25.06
N LYS A 607 -37.74 -11.49 25.64
CA LYS A 607 -37.83 -10.38 26.59
C LYS A 607 -38.56 -9.18 26.00
N GLN A 608 -38.28 -8.87 24.74
CA GLN A 608 -38.91 -7.74 24.04
C GLN A 608 -40.39 -7.97 23.76
N LEU A 609 -40.81 -9.20 23.43
CA LEU A 609 -42.23 -9.53 23.27
C LEU A 609 -42.96 -9.47 24.61
N ILE A 610 -42.49 -10.24 25.60
CA ILE A 610 -43.14 -10.31 26.93
C ILE A 610 -43.17 -8.93 27.61
N GLY A 611 -42.20 -8.06 27.31
CA GLY A 611 -42.20 -6.66 27.75
C GLY A 611 -43.40 -5.82 27.28
N LEU A 612 -44.10 -6.22 26.22
CA LEU A 612 -45.31 -5.54 25.70
C LEU A 612 -46.57 -5.84 26.52
N ILE A 613 -46.52 -6.88 27.37
CA ILE A 613 -47.62 -7.31 28.22
C ILE A 613 -47.56 -6.54 29.54
N ASN A 614 -48.69 -6.05 30.04
CA ASN A 614 -48.71 -5.27 31.29
C ASN A 614 -48.88 -6.14 32.55
N SER A 615 -49.54 -7.29 32.43
CA SER A 615 -49.90 -8.17 33.55
C SER A 615 -48.75 -9.11 33.88
N GLU A 616 -48.26 -9.05 35.13
CA GLU A 616 -47.16 -9.89 35.60
C GLU A 616 -47.48 -11.40 35.57
N PRO A 617 -48.68 -11.88 35.98
CA PRO A 617 -49.07 -13.27 35.78
C PRO A 617 -48.99 -13.75 34.33
N ASN A 618 -49.41 -12.92 33.36
CA ASN A 618 -49.35 -13.26 31.94
C ASN A 618 -47.91 -13.27 31.42
N ARG A 619 -47.05 -12.37 31.92
CA ARG A 619 -45.61 -12.41 31.60
C ARG A 619 -44.96 -13.70 32.07
N LEU A 620 -45.36 -14.20 33.24
CA LEU A 620 -44.82 -15.43 33.81
C LEU A 620 -45.26 -16.65 32.99
N GLU A 621 -46.54 -16.70 32.61
CA GLU A 621 -47.09 -17.73 31.73
C GLU A 621 -46.34 -17.79 30.39
N LEU A 622 -46.19 -16.64 29.73
CA LEU A 622 -45.52 -16.53 28.42
C LEU A 622 -44.02 -16.84 28.53
N ALA A 623 -43.36 -16.43 29.61
CA ALA A 623 -41.96 -16.76 29.86
C ALA A 623 -41.78 -18.28 29.93
N LYS A 624 -42.58 -18.98 30.74
CA LYS A 624 -42.54 -20.45 30.81
C LYS A 624 -42.79 -21.11 29.45
N LEU A 625 -43.78 -20.64 28.70
CA LEU A 625 -44.13 -21.17 27.38
C LEU A 625 -42.98 -21.01 26.36
N SER A 626 -42.26 -19.89 26.43
CA SER A 626 -41.18 -19.56 25.50
C SER A 626 -39.89 -20.37 25.71
N TYR A 627 -39.68 -20.98 26.88
CA TYR A 627 -38.40 -21.60 27.26
C TYR A 627 -37.93 -22.66 26.24
N ARG A 628 -38.86 -23.49 25.73
CA ARG A 628 -38.55 -24.55 24.76
C ARG A 628 -38.08 -24.03 23.40
N SER A 629 -38.41 -22.79 23.06
CA SER A 629 -38.06 -22.11 21.79
C SER A 629 -36.79 -21.26 21.90
N ILE A 630 -36.13 -21.23 23.06
CA ILE A 630 -34.92 -20.41 23.26
C ILE A 630 -33.70 -21.07 22.60
N THR A 631 -32.89 -20.25 21.92
CA THR A 631 -31.62 -20.68 21.30
C THR A 631 -30.39 -20.42 22.17
N ASP A 632 -30.52 -19.58 23.20
CA ASP A 632 -29.46 -19.19 24.14
C ASP A 632 -29.91 -19.38 25.62
N PRO A 633 -30.22 -20.62 26.06
CA PRO A 633 -30.84 -20.87 27.37
C PRO A 633 -29.99 -20.39 28.57
N ALA A 634 -28.68 -20.26 28.41
CA ALA A 634 -27.79 -19.69 29.42
C ALA A 634 -28.16 -18.24 29.79
N ASN A 635 -28.78 -17.50 28.87
CA ASN A 635 -29.20 -16.12 29.08
C ASN A 635 -30.61 -16.00 29.64
N PHE A 636 -31.37 -17.09 29.75
CA PHE A 636 -32.81 -17.06 30.04
C PHE A 636 -33.17 -16.37 31.36
N THR A 637 -32.25 -16.36 32.33
CA THR A 637 -32.37 -15.63 33.60
C THR A 637 -32.56 -14.12 33.43
N GLN A 638 -32.18 -13.55 32.27
CA GLN A 638 -32.41 -12.14 31.95
C GLN A 638 -33.90 -11.76 31.84
N LEU A 639 -34.82 -12.73 31.74
CA LEU A 639 -36.26 -12.49 31.83
C LEU A 639 -36.70 -12.08 33.24
N ASN A 640 -35.88 -12.32 34.27
CA ASN A 640 -36.16 -11.90 35.64
C ASN A 640 -36.39 -10.38 35.76
N ASP A 641 -35.80 -9.59 34.87
CA ASP A 641 -35.98 -8.13 34.81
C ASP A 641 -37.42 -7.72 34.46
N LEU A 642 -38.25 -8.63 33.94
CA LEU A 642 -39.64 -8.37 33.60
C LEU A 642 -40.61 -8.53 34.79
N PHE A 643 -40.14 -9.08 35.91
CA PHE A 643 -40.92 -9.40 37.10
C PHE A 643 -40.57 -8.49 38.26
N LYS A 644 -41.58 -7.95 38.94
CA LYS A 644 -41.39 -7.14 40.16
C LYS A 644 -41.43 -8.03 41.40
N LEU A 645 -42.25 -9.06 41.40
CA LEU A 645 -42.44 -9.97 42.52
C LEU A 645 -41.32 -11.01 42.57
N GLN A 646 -40.73 -11.20 43.74
CA GLN A 646 -39.74 -12.26 43.95
C GLN A 646 -40.34 -13.65 43.70
N ALA A 647 -41.61 -13.86 44.09
CA ALA A 647 -42.34 -15.10 43.86
C ALA A 647 -42.37 -15.50 42.37
N SER A 648 -42.57 -14.57 41.44
CA SER A 648 -42.59 -14.87 40.00
C SER A 648 -41.20 -15.25 39.45
N LYS A 649 -40.13 -14.67 40.01
CA LYS A 649 -38.74 -15.03 39.67
C LYS A 649 -38.41 -16.44 40.16
N ASP A 650 -38.79 -16.75 41.40
CA ASP A 650 -38.58 -18.06 42.01
C ASP A 650 -39.36 -19.15 41.25
N GLU A 651 -40.60 -18.85 40.86
CA GLU A 651 -41.46 -19.78 40.09
C GLU A 651 -40.93 -20.03 38.67
N LEU A 652 -40.38 -19.00 38.00
CA LEU A 652 -39.72 -19.17 36.70
C LEU A 652 -38.44 -20.00 36.83
N ALA A 653 -37.62 -19.75 37.86
CA ALA A 653 -36.41 -20.51 38.14
C ALA A 653 -36.71 -22.00 38.43
N ALA A 654 -37.75 -22.27 39.23
CA ALA A 654 -38.21 -23.63 39.50
C ALA A 654 -38.70 -24.35 38.23
N TYR A 655 -39.43 -23.65 37.35
CA TYR A 655 -39.85 -24.19 36.06
C TYR A 655 -38.65 -24.55 35.15
N VAL A 656 -37.66 -23.66 35.05
CA VAL A 656 -36.44 -23.92 34.25
C VAL A 656 -35.68 -25.13 34.78
N ASN A 657 -35.50 -25.23 36.10
CA ASN A 657 -34.80 -26.34 36.74
C ASN A 657 -35.52 -27.68 36.52
N THR A 658 -36.85 -27.72 36.65
CA THR A 658 -37.63 -28.95 36.42
C THR A 658 -37.63 -29.37 34.94
N TYR A 659 -37.65 -28.40 34.02
CA TYR A 659 -37.57 -28.67 32.58
C TYR A 659 -36.19 -29.21 32.15
N GLN A 660 -35.10 -28.78 32.80
CA GLN A 660 -33.75 -29.33 32.57
C GLN A 660 -33.59 -30.76 33.10
N VAL A 661 -34.28 -31.12 34.18
CA VAL A 661 -34.24 -32.48 34.75
C VAL A 661 -35.07 -33.48 33.91
N ALA A 662 -36.16 -33.03 33.29
CA ALA A 662 -37.01 -33.88 32.44
C ALA A 662 -36.50 -34.08 31.00
N GLY A 663 -35.44 -33.38 30.61
CA GLY A 663 -34.87 -33.40 29.25
C GLY A 663 -33.56 -34.19 29.10
N ASN A 664 -33.15 -34.93 30.14
CA ASN A 664 -32.00 -35.85 30.12
C ASN A 664 -32.46 -37.31 30.03
#